data_AF-A0A3P1XNL9-F1
#
_entry.id   AF-A0A3P1XNL9-F1
#
_cell.length_a   1.000
_cell.length_b   1.000
_cell.length_c   1.000
_cell.angle_alpha   90.00
_cell.angle_beta   90.00
_cell.angle_gamma   90.00
#
_symmetry.space_group_name_H-M   'P 1'
#
loop_
_entity.id
_entity.type
_entity.pdbx_description
1 polymer ?
#
loop_
_entity_poly.entity_id
_entity_poly.type
_entity_poly.pdbx_seq_one_letter_code
_entity_poly.pdbx_strand_id
1 'polypeptide(L)'
;MFSNGTHSTANVKIHFFKTGRDTSFTIPPQGGRHIKLTKNEIEKHLTQPRNTEGKLGLKAGVHITSDQKIIAYYFFDVFANKDMFTLKGRQALGTEFYVPQSSDGFFLNGYSRRTPTTIGYPNSRDMIDVIATENDTKLTFTVPRKCYKMGAYVPAQFYAANTPHIVTLQKGEIFRLAEVEKLDPPATLPPPSGVLSTLGGTHLQSDKPIAVTSGEDLSNYDMMGDQVVPADNLSTLYVVVKGYSNGQVTESTDRVYLTAMYPNTDVTVNTGSGWISLGTGLNPGDMVAYDMGNLSSGAPFVATFKSTEPVACLHSTAEDIHPAAGIVPSLYSLGQSDFSYYQIGDKDKVHNAMMLVYRATCDTNFYIKYTDQVTNQVVDVRLIDRATGMLHPALVGARIDSKGTVPGVDGWEYMRLTLSNRADESLVRISNAASPFSFGYYSGCVNNVPNPNYHQYNSYGYISAFGRWKFETDTIWRCADDPKPQTLLGGYAEHYKWIFPDSSIHEGSNMSSVKATQSGQYVLLMNQGQGTDETRWTADTCWIQDLTFNASIKRFPPEPKPAKIGIPQVFKAITKGMDVSQAICRWTFEGGKPETAIDASPRVVWNSTGKKKVTLNILVDKGVGADRVLCDTTLEMTVDVRPAVNGYFVNGASTGGRRDGSDWENAFPTLEEALSLASQGDYVWVAQGEYTPPKGGSFLIDYDSVHVYGGFKGTETNLNERKPSEYRTVLRGNGNSVVIFDGSTTYTNGFCGTSRDTRLDGFTVLGGTALDGAGILFRAGASGTVANSVVKENTARGHGGGIYIDGAYAGCTSSDDVLIYNTEVSHNRASTGGGLYNNGSSFLSLNNTLSGNMALSGSGFYNSEGRPTLRNTIVWGNLTDGSLGGDVLNGGGSPYWRHCNVSGWGGTLGRDGGNNMDRDPLFLRKGYDSDLTPRKDGDYRLNNSSPSVNFGYNPFVLSGFRTIVGLTLSQPTDGQYVSSLRRDLGGRARIYDDVVDQGAYEYHPNQGTIHLVHSVEIGRYPHVTTSPGQGLHYVRSQSTFTLLLTPESGYTLEGLKVTTGAKSQDELGFMKLTHHADGTVTVHFRHVIDPLKVKLSGVSPVSNVSVEQADEVWSSNGLLYVRTSAPKDVRVYSLTGQLLHRLEGFSGERSLRLSRGVYIVKLGTDTVRKVVVR
;
A
#
# COMPACT_ATOMS: atom_id res chain seq x y z
N MET A 1 10.82 38.96 -17.24
CA MET A 1 9.41 38.81 -16.82
C MET A 1 8.98 37.37 -17.04
N PHE A 2 8.18 36.81 -16.15
CA PHE A 2 7.70 35.43 -16.24
C PHE A 2 6.24 35.33 -15.81
N SER A 3 5.43 34.58 -16.54
CA SER A 3 4.06 34.26 -16.17
C SER A 3 3.81 32.77 -16.20
N ASN A 4 2.92 32.32 -15.34
CA ASN A 4 2.50 30.94 -15.21
C ASN A 4 0.98 30.89 -15.26
N GLY A 5 0.42 30.55 -16.43
CA GLY A 5 -1.01 30.37 -16.60
C GLY A 5 -1.54 29.03 -16.07
N THR A 6 -0.66 28.14 -15.59
CA THR A 6 -1.06 26.80 -15.11
C THR A 6 -1.61 26.87 -13.68
N HIS A 7 -2.34 25.84 -13.26
CA HIS A 7 -2.83 25.70 -11.88
C HIS A 7 -1.79 25.10 -10.91
N SER A 8 -0.53 24.92 -11.35
CA SER A 8 0.57 24.42 -10.52
C SER A 8 1.69 25.44 -10.40
N THR A 9 2.51 25.33 -9.35
CA THR A 9 3.70 26.18 -9.19
C THR A 9 4.73 25.84 -10.28
N ALA A 10 5.25 26.84 -10.98
CA ALA A 10 6.33 26.67 -11.95
C ALA A 10 7.69 26.84 -11.28
N ASN A 11 8.59 25.87 -11.43
CA ASN A 11 9.99 25.95 -11.05
C ASN A 11 10.82 26.38 -12.25
N VAL A 12 11.28 27.63 -12.24
CA VAL A 12 12.04 28.24 -13.33
C VAL A 12 13.52 28.32 -12.97
N LYS A 13 14.38 27.99 -13.94
CA LYS A 13 15.84 28.08 -13.84
C LYS A 13 16.38 28.89 -15.01
N ILE A 14 17.26 29.85 -14.72
CA ILE A 14 18.01 30.67 -15.68
C ILE A 14 19.48 30.28 -15.58
N HIS A 15 20.05 29.80 -16.67
CA HIS A 15 21.48 29.51 -16.83
C HIS A 15 22.17 30.58 -17.67
N PHE A 16 23.22 31.19 -17.14
CA PHE A 16 24.04 32.20 -17.81
C PHE A 16 25.33 31.58 -18.37
N PHE A 17 25.41 31.35 -19.69
CA PHE A 17 26.51 30.60 -20.30
C PHE A 17 27.89 31.25 -20.10
N LYS A 18 27.98 32.60 -20.02
CA LYS A 18 29.24 33.30 -19.78
C LYS A 18 29.91 32.90 -18.46
N THR A 19 29.11 32.73 -17.41
CA THR A 19 29.61 32.52 -16.04
C THR A 19 29.35 31.10 -15.52
N GLY A 20 28.55 30.30 -16.22
CA GLY A 20 28.05 29.02 -15.73
C GLY A 20 27.08 29.14 -14.54
N ARG A 21 26.62 30.35 -14.20
CA ARG A 21 25.76 30.61 -13.05
C ARG A 21 24.32 30.15 -13.34
N ASP A 22 23.75 29.44 -12.38
CA ASP A 22 22.32 29.13 -12.33
C ASP A 22 21.59 30.04 -11.34
N THR A 23 20.39 30.48 -11.69
CA THR A 23 19.44 31.18 -10.81
C THR A 23 18.08 30.51 -10.92
N SER A 24 17.54 30.03 -9.79
CA SER A 24 16.25 29.34 -9.76
C SER A 24 15.24 30.07 -8.89
N PHE A 25 13.97 29.98 -9.27
CA PHE A 25 12.87 30.58 -8.53
C PHE A 25 11.53 29.93 -8.88
N THR A 26 10.52 30.15 -8.04
CA THR A 26 9.16 29.67 -8.28
C THR A 26 8.22 30.80 -8.72
N ILE A 27 7.20 30.42 -9.50
CA ILE A 27 6.05 31.25 -9.86
C ILE A 27 4.79 30.52 -9.39
N PRO A 28 3.92 31.16 -8.60
CA PRO A 28 2.69 30.51 -8.13
C PRO A 28 1.76 30.13 -9.30
N PRO A 29 0.83 29.19 -9.08
CA PRO A 29 -0.27 28.93 -10.01
C PRO A 29 -0.94 30.22 -10.47
N GLN A 30 -1.24 30.35 -11.75
CA GLN A 30 -2.02 31.46 -12.27
C GLN A 30 -1.46 32.83 -11.84
N GLY A 31 -0.14 32.93 -11.82
CA GLY A 31 0.60 34.07 -11.30
C GLY A 31 1.75 34.47 -12.18
N GLY A 32 2.55 35.44 -11.73
CA GLY A 32 3.75 35.83 -12.45
C GLY A 32 4.80 36.40 -11.51
N ARG A 33 5.98 36.62 -12.07
CA ARG A 33 7.16 37.10 -11.36
C ARG A 33 8.02 37.95 -12.29
N HIS A 34 8.50 39.08 -11.78
CA HIS A 34 9.55 39.84 -12.43
C HIS A 34 10.90 39.64 -11.75
N ILE A 35 11.97 39.89 -12.51
CA ILE A 35 13.34 39.94 -12.00
C ILE A 35 13.97 41.15 -12.65
N LYS A 36 14.46 42.10 -11.85
CA LYS A 36 15.24 43.25 -12.31
C LYS A 36 16.72 42.89 -12.22
N LEU A 37 17.45 43.04 -13.32
CA LEU A 37 18.90 42.89 -13.36
C LEU A 37 19.54 44.26 -13.51
N THR A 38 20.47 44.61 -12.63
CA THR A 38 21.25 45.84 -12.74
C THR A 38 22.26 45.76 -13.87
N LYS A 39 22.74 46.92 -14.36
CA LYS A 39 23.83 46.99 -15.35
C LYS A 39 25.04 46.14 -14.95
N ASN A 40 25.46 46.22 -13.69
CA ASN A 40 26.60 45.44 -13.18
C ASN A 40 26.35 43.93 -13.22
N GLU A 41 25.13 43.49 -12.94
CA GLU A 41 24.75 42.07 -13.03
C GLU A 41 24.71 41.58 -14.48
N ILE A 42 24.19 42.41 -15.39
CA ILE A 42 24.18 42.14 -16.83
C ILE A 42 25.61 42.01 -17.35
N GLU A 43 26.49 42.98 -17.08
CA GLU A 43 27.88 42.96 -17.56
C GLU A 43 28.70 41.80 -16.94
N LYS A 44 28.38 41.40 -15.71
CA LYS A 44 28.97 40.23 -15.08
C LYS A 44 28.56 38.93 -15.77
N HIS A 45 27.28 38.77 -16.12
CA HIS A 45 26.71 37.50 -16.58
C HIS A 45 26.51 37.39 -18.09
N LEU A 46 26.58 38.49 -18.84
CA LEU A 46 26.42 38.57 -20.29
C LEU A 46 27.59 39.34 -20.92
N THR A 47 27.88 39.08 -22.19
CA THR A 47 28.96 39.77 -22.91
C THR A 47 28.38 40.96 -23.65
N GLN A 48 29.03 42.14 -23.56
CA GLN A 48 28.55 43.35 -24.25
C GLN A 48 28.68 43.20 -25.76
N PRO A 49 27.58 43.27 -26.54
CA PRO A 49 27.60 42.90 -27.95
C PRO A 49 28.35 43.86 -28.90
N ARG A 50 28.45 45.15 -28.54
CA ARG A 50 29.17 46.16 -29.35
C ARG A 50 30.65 45.82 -29.57
N ASN A 51 31.25 45.01 -28.68
CA ASN A 51 32.65 44.60 -28.78
C ASN A 51 32.83 43.19 -29.40
N THR A 52 31.75 42.59 -29.92
CA THR A 52 31.67 41.17 -30.30
C THR A 52 31.19 40.89 -31.71
N GLU A 53 30.95 41.92 -32.52
CA GLU A 53 30.55 41.78 -33.94
C GLU A 53 31.50 40.82 -34.67
N GLY A 54 30.95 39.75 -35.26
CA GLY A 54 31.72 38.74 -35.99
C GLY A 54 32.75 37.93 -35.18
N LYS A 55 32.78 38.00 -33.84
CA LYS A 55 33.67 37.17 -33.00
C LYS A 55 33.03 35.81 -32.68
N LEU A 56 33.69 34.74 -33.09
CA LEU A 56 33.35 33.36 -32.68
C LEU A 56 33.89 33.07 -31.27
N GLY A 57 33.31 32.10 -30.56
CA GLY A 57 33.84 31.65 -29.27
C GLY A 57 33.29 32.38 -28.03
N LEU A 58 32.34 33.30 -28.19
CA LEU A 58 31.86 34.15 -27.10
C LEU A 58 30.60 33.62 -26.45
N LYS A 59 30.71 33.20 -25.18
CA LYS A 59 29.55 32.79 -24.39
C LYS A 59 28.78 34.03 -23.91
N ALA A 60 27.57 34.19 -24.43
CA ALA A 60 26.69 35.31 -24.07
C ALA A 60 25.21 34.91 -23.94
N GLY A 61 24.85 33.68 -24.32
CA GLY A 61 23.47 33.23 -24.27
C GLY A 61 22.93 33.06 -22.85
N VAL A 62 21.60 33.07 -22.76
CA VAL A 62 20.84 32.68 -21.57
C VAL A 62 19.95 31.50 -21.92
N HIS A 63 19.95 30.47 -21.06
CA HIS A 63 19.04 29.34 -21.20
C HIS A 63 18.06 29.31 -20.04
N ILE A 64 16.76 29.41 -20.37
CA ILE A 64 15.67 29.42 -19.40
C ILE A 64 14.94 28.09 -19.53
N THR A 65 14.82 27.36 -18.42
CA THR A 65 14.06 26.11 -18.34
C THR A 65 12.98 26.21 -17.27
N SER A 66 11.83 25.60 -17.51
CA SER A 66 10.72 25.52 -16.57
C SER A 66 10.10 24.13 -16.65
N ASP A 67 9.62 23.62 -15.52
CA ASP A 67 8.86 22.36 -15.44
C ASP A 67 7.37 22.54 -15.77
N GLN A 68 6.89 23.77 -15.76
CA GLN A 68 5.57 24.16 -16.26
C GLN A 68 5.70 25.05 -17.51
N LYS A 69 4.65 25.12 -18.33
CA LYS A 69 4.58 26.12 -19.41
C LYS A 69 4.52 27.52 -18.79
N ILE A 70 5.41 28.39 -19.26
CA ILE A 70 5.50 29.78 -18.83
C ILE A 70 5.61 30.69 -20.06
N ILE A 71 5.20 31.94 -19.90
CA ILE A 71 5.55 33.00 -20.86
C ILE A 71 6.71 33.79 -20.27
N ALA A 72 7.68 34.15 -21.10
CA ALA A 72 8.81 34.97 -20.70
C ALA A 72 9.09 36.05 -21.75
N TYR A 73 9.49 37.22 -21.27
CA TYR A 73 9.97 38.32 -22.10
C TYR A 73 10.82 39.24 -21.23
N TYR A 74 11.60 40.12 -21.84
CA TYR A 74 12.39 41.12 -21.13
C TYR A 74 12.27 42.47 -21.83
N PHE A 75 12.55 43.54 -21.10
CA PHE A 75 12.66 44.88 -21.65
C PHE A 75 13.96 45.52 -21.18
N PHE A 76 14.48 46.45 -21.97
CA PHE A 76 15.59 47.28 -21.54
C PHE A 76 15.08 48.42 -20.66
N ASP A 77 15.84 48.76 -19.62
CA ASP A 77 15.55 49.86 -18.69
C ASP A 77 16.80 50.75 -18.62
N VAL A 78 17.15 51.38 -19.74
CA VAL A 78 18.43 52.10 -19.89
C VAL A 78 18.19 53.43 -20.58
N PHE A 79 18.73 54.51 -20.01
CA PHE A 79 18.79 55.86 -20.60
C PHE A 79 17.61 56.18 -21.48
N ALA A 80 16.41 56.01 -20.92
CA ALA A 80 15.23 56.50 -21.58
C ALA A 80 14.89 55.71 -22.89
N ASN A 81 15.12 54.39 -22.92
CA ASN A 81 14.54 53.46 -23.90
C ASN A 81 14.04 52.17 -23.23
N LYS A 82 12.92 51.64 -23.72
CA LYS A 82 12.09 50.63 -23.03
C LYS A 82 11.64 49.47 -23.93
N ASP A 83 12.39 49.11 -24.95
CA ASP A 83 12.00 48.08 -25.93
C ASP A 83 11.78 46.71 -25.30
N MET A 84 10.79 45.97 -25.82
CA MET A 84 10.36 44.67 -25.32
C MET A 84 10.73 43.56 -26.30
N PHE A 85 11.38 42.50 -25.81
CA PHE A 85 11.74 41.31 -26.59
C PHE A 85 11.01 40.09 -26.04
N THR A 86 10.13 39.49 -26.84
CA THR A 86 9.29 38.36 -26.39
C THR A 86 9.97 37.03 -26.67
N LEU A 87 10.09 36.20 -25.62
CA LEU A 87 10.72 34.89 -25.73
C LEU A 87 9.66 33.85 -26.06
N LYS A 88 9.78 33.25 -27.24
CA LYS A 88 8.83 32.29 -27.83
C LYS A 88 9.18 30.84 -27.49
N GLY A 89 10.20 30.63 -26.65
CA GLY A 89 10.58 29.34 -26.09
C GLY A 89 10.97 28.32 -27.16
N ARG A 90 10.52 27.06 -26.99
CA ARG A 90 10.81 25.97 -27.94
C ARG A 90 10.31 26.26 -29.36
N GLN A 91 9.30 27.11 -29.51
CA GLN A 91 8.69 27.42 -30.82
C GLN A 91 9.59 28.33 -31.67
N ALA A 92 10.58 29.00 -31.07
CA ALA A 92 11.62 29.76 -31.79
C ALA A 92 12.96 29.01 -31.90
N LEU A 93 13.01 27.73 -31.52
CA LEU A 93 14.19 26.88 -31.75
C LEU A 93 13.98 26.09 -33.04
N GLY A 94 14.94 26.18 -33.95
CA GLY A 94 14.86 25.52 -35.25
C GLY A 94 16.19 25.49 -35.98
N THR A 95 16.18 24.93 -37.18
CA THR A 95 17.36 24.76 -38.02
C THR A 95 17.34 25.64 -39.27
N GLU A 96 16.22 26.30 -39.60
CA GLU A 96 16.09 27.12 -40.80
C GLU A 96 15.24 28.37 -40.55
N PHE A 97 15.77 29.54 -40.93
CA PHE A 97 15.14 30.85 -40.72
C PHE A 97 15.36 31.77 -41.92
N TYR A 98 14.36 32.58 -42.22
CA TYR A 98 14.51 33.84 -42.95
C TYR A 98 14.19 34.98 -42.00
N VAL A 99 15.11 35.93 -41.84
CA VAL A 99 15.03 36.93 -40.77
C VAL A 99 14.17 38.14 -41.21
N PRO A 100 13.07 38.46 -40.51
CA PRO A 100 12.24 39.62 -40.83
C PRO A 100 12.83 40.91 -40.24
N GLN A 101 12.91 41.95 -41.06
CA GLN A 101 13.35 43.32 -40.75
C GLN A 101 12.61 44.31 -41.66
N SER A 102 12.82 45.61 -41.46
CA SER A 102 12.22 46.67 -42.26
C SER A 102 12.71 46.62 -43.72
N SER A 103 11.77 46.50 -44.66
CA SER A 103 12.09 46.27 -46.08
C SER A 103 11.88 47.48 -46.98
N ASP A 104 11.21 48.53 -46.52
CA ASP A 104 10.94 49.76 -47.27
C ASP A 104 11.87 50.93 -46.87
N GLY A 105 12.80 50.68 -45.93
CA GLY A 105 13.83 51.62 -45.50
C GLY A 105 13.29 52.84 -44.77
N PHE A 106 12.03 52.78 -44.32
CA PHE A 106 11.34 53.88 -43.65
C PHE A 106 12.12 54.40 -42.44
N PHE A 107 12.62 53.49 -41.59
CA PHE A 107 13.42 53.84 -40.41
C PHE A 107 14.93 53.98 -40.69
N LEU A 108 15.48 53.15 -41.60
CA LEU A 108 16.93 53.07 -41.87
C LEU A 108 17.49 54.22 -42.76
N ASN A 109 16.64 54.81 -43.63
CA ASN A 109 17.04 55.85 -44.58
C ASN A 109 16.61 57.27 -44.20
N GLY A 110 15.98 57.48 -43.04
CA GLY A 110 15.55 58.81 -42.58
C GLY A 110 14.58 59.51 -43.53
N TYR A 111 13.77 58.76 -44.28
CA TYR A 111 12.95 59.31 -45.37
C TYR A 111 11.65 59.93 -44.84
N SER A 112 11.74 61.08 -44.17
CA SER A 112 10.60 61.99 -44.05
C SER A 112 10.43 62.73 -45.39
N ARG A 113 9.32 62.52 -46.10
CA ARG A 113 9.01 63.23 -47.37
C ARG A 113 8.92 64.76 -47.25
N ARG A 114 9.10 65.36 -46.07
CA ARG A 114 8.95 66.81 -45.87
C ARG A 114 10.24 67.65 -45.84
N THR A 115 11.42 67.08 -45.58
CA THR A 115 12.67 67.88 -45.59
C THR A 115 13.91 67.00 -45.86
N PRO A 116 14.59 67.15 -47.00
CA PRO A 116 15.78 66.34 -47.35
C PRO A 116 17.03 66.55 -46.47
N THR A 117 17.00 67.34 -45.40
CA THR A 117 18.24 67.91 -44.83
C THR A 117 18.49 67.85 -43.33
N THR A 118 17.70 67.20 -42.44
CA THR A 118 18.11 67.24 -41.00
C THR A 118 17.62 66.17 -40.01
N ILE A 119 17.01 65.06 -40.43
CA ILE A 119 16.74 63.94 -39.49
C ILE A 119 17.13 62.63 -40.15
N GLY A 120 18.42 62.48 -40.43
CA GLY A 120 18.99 61.16 -40.62
C GLY A 120 19.19 60.53 -39.25
N TYR A 121 18.93 59.23 -39.12
CA TYR A 121 19.60 58.42 -38.12
C TYR A 121 20.97 58.03 -38.70
N PRO A 122 22.04 58.81 -38.44
CA PRO A 122 23.34 58.58 -39.07
C PRO A 122 23.98 57.25 -38.65
N ASN A 123 23.47 56.63 -37.58
CA ASN A 123 24.04 55.45 -36.94
C ASN A 123 23.11 54.22 -36.95
N SER A 124 22.03 54.22 -37.74
CA SER A 124 21.11 53.08 -37.77
C SER A 124 21.74 51.82 -38.37
N ARG A 125 21.52 50.63 -37.79
CA ARG A 125 22.05 49.35 -38.28
C ARG A 125 21.13 48.16 -38.00
N ASP A 126 21.02 47.28 -38.99
CA ASP A 126 20.45 45.96 -38.81
C ASP A 126 21.42 45.00 -38.09
N MET A 127 20.86 44.20 -37.19
CA MET A 127 21.57 43.20 -36.40
C MET A 127 20.80 41.87 -36.36
N ILE A 128 21.53 40.77 -36.47
CA ILE A 128 21.00 39.42 -36.32
C ILE A 128 21.89 38.67 -35.34
N ASP A 129 21.30 38.22 -34.25
CA ASP A 129 21.99 37.40 -33.24
C ASP A 129 21.56 35.94 -33.33
N VAL A 130 22.54 35.03 -33.40
CA VAL A 130 22.34 33.59 -33.41
C VAL A 130 23.01 32.97 -32.19
N ILE A 131 22.29 32.14 -31.44
CA ILE A 131 22.82 31.40 -30.29
C ILE A 131 22.72 29.90 -30.55
N ALA A 132 23.85 29.19 -30.38
CA ALA A 132 23.88 27.73 -30.49
C ALA A 132 23.38 27.04 -29.22
N THR A 133 22.50 26.04 -29.37
CA THR A 133 21.95 25.28 -28.23
C THR A 133 22.79 24.05 -27.86
N GLU A 134 23.68 23.65 -28.76
CA GLU A 134 24.52 22.46 -28.67
C GLU A 134 25.96 22.75 -29.12
N ASN A 135 26.89 21.90 -28.69
CA ASN A 135 28.29 21.99 -29.12
C ASN A 135 28.42 21.62 -30.60
N ASP A 136 29.46 22.13 -31.26
CA ASP A 136 29.77 21.85 -32.67
C ASP A 136 28.57 22.07 -33.60
N THR A 137 27.81 23.15 -33.37
CA THR A 137 26.69 23.56 -34.23
C THR A 137 27.26 24.25 -35.47
N LYS A 138 27.00 23.70 -36.66
CA LYS A 138 27.40 24.30 -37.94
C LYS A 138 26.28 25.19 -38.42
N LEU A 139 26.57 26.47 -38.60
CA LEU A 139 25.66 27.48 -39.13
C LEU A 139 26.13 27.89 -40.52
N THR A 140 25.30 27.59 -41.52
CA THR A 140 25.39 28.15 -42.87
C THR A 140 24.47 29.37 -42.96
N PHE A 141 24.94 30.48 -43.49
CA PHE A 141 24.11 31.66 -43.69
C PHE A 141 24.37 32.36 -45.02
N THR A 142 23.31 32.93 -45.59
CA THR A 142 23.35 33.72 -46.82
C THR A 142 22.72 35.08 -46.55
N VAL A 143 23.53 36.13 -46.60
CA VAL A 143 23.08 37.51 -46.38
C VAL A 143 22.69 38.16 -47.72
N PRO A 144 21.59 38.93 -47.79
CA PRO A 144 21.17 39.59 -49.03
C PRO A 144 22.13 40.71 -49.46
N ARG A 145 22.98 41.18 -48.52
CA ARG A 145 23.94 42.28 -48.72
C ARG A 145 25.23 42.03 -47.94
N LYS A 146 26.27 42.83 -48.23
CA LYS A 146 27.56 42.75 -47.52
C LYS A 146 27.38 43.16 -46.06
N CYS A 147 27.97 42.39 -45.13
CA CYS A 147 27.98 42.69 -43.70
C CYS A 147 29.36 42.43 -43.08
N TYR A 148 29.63 42.96 -41.88
CA TYR A 148 30.96 42.88 -41.25
C TYR A 148 31.40 41.45 -40.91
N LYS A 149 32.70 41.20 -41.06
CA LYS A 149 33.44 40.05 -40.53
C LYS A 149 34.62 40.63 -39.75
N MET A 150 34.86 40.35 -38.44
CA MET A 150 36.22 40.15 -37.84
C MET A 150 36.45 40.41 -36.33
N GLY A 151 37.49 39.75 -35.80
CA GLY A 151 38.09 39.90 -34.47
C GLY A 151 39.38 40.74 -34.32
N ALA A 152 39.65 41.78 -35.11
CA ALA A 152 40.57 42.88 -34.75
C ALA A 152 40.39 44.06 -35.72
N TYR A 153 40.53 45.29 -35.21
CA TYR A 153 40.43 46.59 -35.91
C TYR A 153 41.45 46.69 -37.08
N VAL A 154 41.16 46.08 -38.22
CA VAL A 154 41.92 46.19 -39.48
C VAL A 154 40.90 46.40 -40.61
N PRO A 155 41.15 47.28 -41.60
CA PRO A 155 40.15 47.61 -42.61
C PRO A 155 39.82 46.40 -43.51
N ALA A 156 38.52 46.20 -43.77
CA ALA A 156 37.93 45.41 -44.86
C ALA A 156 37.99 43.87 -44.81
N GLN A 157 37.23 43.25 -43.88
CA GLN A 157 36.69 41.90 -44.09
C GLN A 157 35.16 41.92 -44.01
N PHE A 158 34.51 41.37 -45.05
CA PHE A 158 33.05 41.34 -45.18
C PHE A 158 32.60 39.94 -45.56
N TYR A 159 31.39 39.56 -45.15
CA TYR A 159 30.66 38.46 -45.78
C TYR A 159 30.07 38.96 -47.10
N ALA A 160 30.27 38.20 -48.18
CA ALA A 160 29.74 38.56 -49.49
C ALA A 160 28.21 38.34 -49.55
N ALA A 161 27.51 39.25 -50.20
CA ALA A 161 26.08 39.15 -50.47
C ALA A 161 25.76 37.90 -51.33
N ASN A 162 24.59 37.30 -51.12
CA ASN A 162 24.02 36.21 -51.93
C ASN A 162 24.94 34.99 -52.09
N THR A 163 25.88 34.79 -51.17
CA THR A 163 26.82 33.66 -51.14
C THR A 163 26.72 32.96 -49.78
N PRO A 164 26.63 31.62 -49.71
CA PRO A 164 26.63 30.91 -48.44
C PRO A 164 27.97 31.02 -47.71
N HIS A 165 27.93 31.27 -46.40
CA HIS A 165 29.08 31.28 -45.49
C HIS A 165 28.84 30.29 -44.36
N ILE A 166 29.90 29.71 -43.79
CA ILE A 166 29.79 28.69 -42.72
C ILE A 166 30.61 29.13 -41.50
N VAL A 167 30.02 28.98 -40.31
CA VAL A 167 30.70 29.09 -39.01
C VAL A 167 30.32 27.92 -38.10
N THR A 168 31.20 27.56 -37.17
CA THR A 168 30.94 26.53 -36.15
C THR A 168 30.89 27.18 -34.77
N LEU A 169 29.84 26.88 -34.00
CA LEU A 169 29.57 27.46 -32.69
C LEU A 169 29.49 26.37 -31.62
N GLN A 170 29.96 26.68 -30.41
CA GLN A 170 29.75 25.83 -29.23
C GLN A 170 28.48 26.24 -28.47
N LYS A 171 28.01 25.36 -27.59
CA LYS A 171 26.79 25.60 -26.81
C LYS A 171 26.89 26.90 -26.01
N GLY A 172 25.90 27.78 -26.18
CA GLY A 172 25.80 29.06 -25.49
C GLY A 172 26.65 30.17 -26.10
N GLU A 173 27.38 29.89 -27.19
CA GLU A 173 28.08 30.91 -27.96
C GLU A 173 27.11 31.70 -28.84
N ILE A 174 27.40 33.00 -28.97
CA ILE A 174 26.68 33.93 -29.84
C ILE A 174 27.46 34.18 -31.13
N PHE A 175 26.76 34.30 -32.24
CA PHE A 175 27.25 34.80 -33.52
C PHE A 175 26.36 35.96 -33.97
N ARG A 176 26.95 37.14 -34.16
CA ARG A 176 26.25 38.36 -34.57
C ARG A 176 26.62 38.76 -35.99
N LEU A 177 25.62 38.95 -36.83
CA LEU A 177 25.71 39.67 -38.10
C LEU A 177 25.25 41.11 -37.86
N ALA A 178 26.02 42.08 -38.35
CA ALA A 178 25.68 43.50 -38.26
C ALA A 178 26.01 44.19 -39.57
N GLU A 179 25.16 45.15 -39.94
CA GLU A 179 25.36 45.98 -41.13
C GLU A 179 26.61 46.87 -41.03
N VAL A 180 27.20 47.21 -42.18
CA VAL A 180 28.36 48.11 -42.28
C VAL A 180 27.98 49.54 -41.91
N GLU A 181 28.76 50.20 -41.03
CA GLU A 181 28.56 51.61 -40.65
C GLU A 181 28.48 52.52 -41.89
N LYS A 182 27.65 53.57 -41.84
CA LYS A 182 27.73 54.75 -42.73
C LYS A 182 29.04 55.56 -42.55
N LEU A 183 30.17 54.92 -42.22
CA LEU A 183 31.46 55.56 -41.94
C LEU A 183 32.55 55.09 -42.91
N ASP A 184 32.53 55.68 -44.11
CA ASP A 184 33.71 56.20 -44.81
C ASP A 184 33.37 57.69 -45.13
N PRO A 185 34.32 58.65 -45.09
CA PRO A 185 34.17 59.98 -44.47
C PRO A 185 33.01 60.86 -44.98
N PRO A 186 32.55 61.84 -44.18
CA PRO A 186 31.41 62.71 -44.50
C PRO A 186 31.78 63.74 -45.58
N ALA A 187 31.90 63.31 -46.83
CA ALA A 187 31.87 64.17 -48.01
C ALA A 187 31.87 63.31 -49.27
N THR A 188 30.69 62.89 -49.71
CA THR A 188 30.18 62.96 -51.10
C THR A 188 29.25 61.78 -51.38
N LEU A 189 27.98 62.14 -51.56
CA LEU A 189 26.82 61.36 -52.03
C LEU A 189 26.08 60.50 -50.98
N PRO A 190 24.75 60.68 -50.83
CA PRO A 190 23.90 59.70 -50.16
C PRO A 190 23.97 58.35 -50.89
N PRO A 191 23.57 57.24 -50.24
CA PRO A 191 23.41 55.97 -50.96
C PRO A 191 22.55 56.19 -52.22
N PRO A 192 22.82 55.47 -53.33
CA PRO A 192 22.05 55.62 -54.55
C PRO A 192 20.56 55.50 -54.24
N SER A 193 19.77 56.47 -54.69
CA SER A 193 18.31 56.46 -54.59
C SER A 193 17.77 55.08 -55.02
N GLY A 194 17.12 54.36 -54.09
CA GLY A 194 16.51 53.04 -54.35
C GLY A 194 17.26 51.82 -53.82
N VAL A 195 18.43 51.98 -53.18
CA VAL A 195 19.22 50.85 -52.64
C VAL A 195 18.97 50.70 -51.12
N LEU A 196 17.94 49.96 -50.74
CA LEU A 196 17.51 49.69 -49.35
C LEU A 196 18.54 48.92 -48.51
N SER A 197 19.25 49.59 -47.60
CA SER A 197 20.28 48.95 -46.77
C SER A 197 19.63 48.12 -45.65
N THR A 198 19.37 46.83 -45.90
CA THR A 198 18.80 45.90 -44.89
C THR A 198 19.44 44.51 -44.94
N LEU A 199 19.53 43.84 -43.78
CA LEU A 199 19.85 42.42 -43.62
C LEU A 199 18.60 41.54 -43.60
N GLY A 200 17.40 42.11 -43.66
CA GLY A 200 16.15 41.38 -43.75
C GLY A 200 16.12 40.45 -44.96
N GLY A 201 15.59 39.25 -44.78
CA GLY A 201 15.67 38.16 -45.75
C GLY A 201 16.95 37.32 -45.66
N THR A 202 17.85 37.59 -44.70
CA THR A 202 19.00 36.71 -44.41
C THR A 202 18.51 35.29 -44.14
N HIS A 203 19.06 34.34 -44.88
CA HIS A 203 18.79 32.91 -44.74
C HIS A 203 19.81 32.29 -43.78
N LEU A 204 19.31 31.65 -42.73
CA LEU A 204 20.11 30.92 -41.75
C LEU A 204 19.72 29.45 -41.79
N GLN A 205 20.71 28.56 -41.93
CA GLN A 205 20.55 27.11 -41.92
C GLN A 205 21.56 26.48 -40.96
N SER A 206 21.13 25.53 -40.14
CA SER A 206 22.02 24.84 -39.21
C SER A 206 21.74 23.35 -39.13
N ASP A 207 22.76 22.57 -38.77
CA ASP A 207 22.65 21.13 -38.52
C ASP A 207 22.02 20.80 -37.15
N LYS A 208 21.93 21.78 -36.24
CA LYS A 208 21.35 21.64 -34.90
C LYS A 208 20.46 22.85 -34.57
N PRO A 209 19.52 22.73 -33.62
CA PRO A 209 18.65 23.84 -33.26
C PRO A 209 19.43 25.07 -32.78
N ILE A 210 19.10 26.23 -33.33
CA ILE A 210 19.62 27.55 -32.94
C ILE A 210 18.46 28.45 -32.48
N ALA A 211 18.80 29.49 -31.72
CA ALA A 211 17.89 30.59 -31.40
C ALA A 211 18.34 31.86 -32.14
N VAL A 212 17.41 32.55 -32.78
CA VAL A 212 17.69 33.74 -33.60
C VAL A 212 16.93 34.95 -33.06
N THR A 213 17.59 36.10 -32.95
CA THR A 213 16.97 37.40 -32.62
C THR A 213 17.27 38.39 -33.72
N SER A 214 16.22 39.08 -34.19
CA SER A 214 16.33 40.19 -35.14
C SER A 214 16.33 41.50 -34.37
N GLY A 215 17.16 42.45 -34.76
CA GLY A 215 17.13 43.80 -34.20
C GLY A 215 17.61 44.87 -35.18
N GLU A 216 17.18 46.10 -34.95
CA GLU A 216 17.58 47.31 -35.67
C GLU A 216 17.91 48.37 -34.62
N ASP A 217 19.16 48.83 -34.56
CA ASP A 217 19.58 49.97 -33.74
C ASP A 217 19.31 51.24 -34.57
N LEU A 218 18.51 52.18 -34.06
CA LEU A 218 18.10 53.37 -34.82
C LEU A 218 18.73 54.66 -34.30
N SER A 219 19.90 54.58 -33.65
CA SER A 219 20.73 55.65 -33.07
C SER A 219 20.61 55.79 -31.55
N ASN A 220 21.73 56.19 -30.92
CA ASN A 220 21.94 56.46 -29.49
C ASN A 220 20.78 55.99 -28.59
N TYR A 221 20.78 54.67 -28.34
CA TYR A 221 20.02 53.97 -27.31
C TYR A 221 18.67 53.36 -27.73
N ASP A 222 18.17 53.53 -28.96
CA ASP A 222 16.84 53.04 -29.41
C ASP A 222 16.91 51.75 -30.24
N MET A 223 16.17 50.70 -29.87
CA MET A 223 16.27 49.37 -30.49
C MET A 223 14.92 48.76 -30.86
N MET A 224 14.70 48.54 -32.15
CA MET A 224 13.61 47.70 -32.63
C MET A 224 14.07 46.23 -32.65
N GLY A 225 13.27 45.25 -32.23
CA GLY A 225 13.65 43.84 -32.42
C GLY A 225 12.78 42.82 -31.68
N ASP A 226 12.95 41.55 -32.04
CA ASP A 226 12.23 40.43 -31.41
C ASP A 226 12.91 39.08 -31.69
N GLN A 227 12.55 38.03 -30.94
CA GLN A 227 13.00 36.67 -31.20
C GLN A 227 12.33 36.11 -32.46
N VAL A 228 13.12 35.62 -33.42
CA VAL A 228 12.66 35.09 -34.71
C VAL A 228 12.15 33.65 -34.59
N VAL A 229 11.14 33.31 -35.39
CA VAL A 229 10.50 31.99 -35.45
C VAL A 229 10.95 31.26 -36.71
N PRO A 230 11.31 29.96 -36.65
CA PRO A 230 11.71 29.19 -37.83
C PRO A 230 10.54 28.96 -38.78
N ALA A 231 10.85 28.70 -40.05
CA ALA A 231 9.86 28.58 -41.13
C ALA A 231 8.72 27.58 -40.80
N ASP A 232 9.05 26.43 -40.22
CA ASP A 232 8.09 25.35 -39.92
C ASP A 232 7.05 25.68 -38.83
N ASN A 233 7.28 26.75 -38.07
CA ASN A 233 6.39 27.20 -36.98
C ASN A 233 5.59 28.47 -37.34
N LEU A 234 5.73 28.97 -38.57
CA LEU A 234 4.96 30.07 -39.13
C LEU A 234 3.72 29.57 -39.87
N SER A 235 2.85 30.48 -40.27
CA SER A 235 1.58 30.15 -40.93
C SER A 235 1.12 31.30 -41.83
N THR A 236 -0.15 31.33 -42.22
CA THR A 236 -0.64 32.09 -43.38
C THR A 236 -1.70 33.14 -43.08
N LEU A 237 -2.14 33.30 -41.84
CA LEU A 237 -3.19 34.27 -41.48
C LEU A 237 -2.82 35.08 -40.24
N TYR A 238 -2.72 36.39 -40.40
CA TYR A 238 -2.29 37.32 -39.37
C TYR A 238 -3.32 38.44 -39.22
N VAL A 239 -3.64 38.79 -37.97
CA VAL A 239 -4.52 39.92 -37.65
C VAL A 239 -3.69 40.94 -36.89
N VAL A 240 -3.56 42.14 -37.46
CA VAL A 240 -2.77 43.22 -36.89
C VAL A 240 -3.68 44.36 -36.51
N VAL A 241 -3.75 44.64 -35.22
CA VAL A 241 -4.44 45.82 -34.69
C VAL A 241 -3.49 47.01 -34.82
N LYS A 242 -3.96 48.11 -35.40
CA LYS A 242 -3.19 49.35 -35.56
C LYS A 242 -2.66 49.81 -34.19
N GLY A 243 -1.35 50.03 -34.13
CA GLY A 243 -0.65 50.57 -32.97
C GLY A 243 -0.89 52.06 -32.80
N TYR A 244 0.09 52.77 -32.25
CA TYR A 244 0.04 54.21 -32.06
C TYR A 244 0.96 54.87 -33.07
N SER A 245 0.37 55.62 -34.01
CA SER A 245 1.07 56.53 -34.91
C SER A 245 0.47 57.92 -34.75
N ASN A 246 1.29 58.89 -34.38
CA ASN A 246 0.86 60.26 -34.18
C ASN A 246 0.83 61.04 -35.51
N GLY A 247 -0.18 61.90 -35.68
CA GLY A 247 -0.30 62.84 -36.80
C GLY A 247 0.62 64.07 -36.74
N GLN A 248 1.61 64.10 -35.83
CA GLN A 248 2.68 65.11 -35.82
C GLN A 248 3.65 64.90 -36.99
N VAL A 249 3.82 63.66 -37.46
CA VAL A 249 4.42 63.33 -38.76
C VAL A 249 3.31 63.28 -39.80
N THR A 250 3.53 63.81 -41.00
CA THR A 250 2.48 63.81 -42.05
C THR A 250 2.23 62.45 -42.69
N GLU A 251 2.84 61.39 -42.16
CA GLU A 251 2.77 60.00 -42.61
C GLU A 251 2.78 59.06 -41.38
N SER A 252 2.22 57.87 -41.52
CA SER A 252 2.16 56.89 -40.43
C SER A 252 3.47 56.13 -40.27
N THR A 253 3.88 55.98 -39.02
CA THR A 253 5.03 55.19 -38.53
C THR A 253 4.67 53.73 -38.25
N ASP A 254 3.40 53.34 -38.38
CA ASP A 254 2.93 51.97 -38.17
C ASP A 254 3.00 51.18 -39.49
N ARG A 255 3.84 50.13 -39.48
CA ARG A 255 4.20 49.31 -40.64
C ARG A 255 4.12 47.83 -40.31
N VAL A 256 3.60 47.06 -41.25
CA VAL A 256 3.63 45.59 -41.23
C VAL A 256 4.54 45.09 -42.35
N TYR A 257 5.52 44.26 -42.00
CA TYR A 257 6.43 43.61 -42.92
C TYR A 257 6.13 42.10 -42.97
N LEU A 258 6.01 41.55 -44.18
CA LEU A 258 5.72 40.14 -44.42
C LEU A 258 6.86 39.52 -45.22
N THR A 259 7.62 38.62 -44.59
CA THR A 259 8.77 37.91 -45.20
C THR A 259 8.35 36.53 -45.67
N ALA A 260 8.52 36.23 -46.96
CA ALA A 260 8.23 34.94 -47.54
C ALA A 260 9.23 33.86 -47.09
N MET A 261 8.73 32.67 -46.73
CA MET A 261 9.56 31.53 -46.34
C MET A 261 9.70 30.48 -47.44
N TYR A 262 8.78 30.49 -48.41
CA TYR A 262 8.68 29.50 -49.49
C TYR A 262 8.53 30.19 -50.86
N PRO A 263 8.92 29.54 -51.96
CA PRO A 263 8.77 30.11 -53.31
C PRO A 263 7.30 30.21 -53.72
N ASN A 264 7.01 31.12 -54.67
CA ASN A 264 5.67 31.38 -55.19
C ASN A 264 4.66 31.81 -54.09
N THR A 265 5.12 32.55 -53.09
CA THR A 265 4.25 33.07 -52.03
C THR A 265 3.51 34.31 -52.52
N ASP A 266 2.18 34.28 -52.45
CA ASP A 266 1.33 35.45 -52.66
C ASP A 266 0.87 35.98 -51.30
N VAL A 267 0.78 37.31 -51.17
CA VAL A 267 0.38 37.99 -49.94
C VAL A 267 -0.74 38.99 -50.24
N THR A 268 -1.80 38.93 -49.44
CA THR A 268 -2.98 39.79 -49.56
C THR A 268 -3.34 40.44 -48.22
N VAL A 269 -4.02 41.58 -48.26
CA VAL A 269 -4.51 42.31 -47.09
C VAL A 269 -6.01 42.61 -47.23
N ASN A 270 -6.72 42.60 -46.11
CA ASN A 270 -8.11 43.03 -46.01
C ASN A 270 -8.25 44.08 -44.89
N THR A 271 -8.78 45.25 -45.26
CA THR A 271 -9.00 46.40 -44.37
C THR A 271 -10.47 46.78 -44.27
N GLY A 272 -11.39 45.84 -44.55
CA GLY A 272 -12.84 46.07 -44.54
C GLY A 272 -13.44 46.35 -45.92
N SER A 273 -12.62 46.68 -46.91
CA SER A 273 -13.04 46.94 -48.31
C SER A 273 -12.84 45.74 -49.25
N GLY A 274 -12.52 44.55 -48.72
CA GLY A 274 -12.18 43.36 -49.49
C GLY A 274 -10.68 43.04 -49.50
N TRP A 275 -10.31 41.95 -50.19
CA TRP A 275 -8.91 41.49 -50.29
C TRP A 275 -8.16 42.20 -51.41
N ILE A 276 -6.97 42.71 -51.09
CA ILE A 276 -6.07 43.44 -52.00
C ILE A 276 -4.71 42.72 -52.02
N SER A 277 -4.10 42.55 -53.20
CA SER A 277 -2.77 41.96 -53.32
C SER A 277 -1.67 42.94 -52.88
N LEU A 278 -0.72 42.47 -52.08
CA LEU A 278 0.47 43.18 -51.63
C LEU A 278 1.76 42.70 -52.31
N GLY A 279 1.78 41.44 -52.73
CA GLY A 279 2.88 40.83 -53.47
C GLY A 279 2.47 39.49 -54.04
N THR A 280 3.00 39.15 -55.22
CA THR A 280 2.70 37.90 -55.92
C THR A 280 3.99 37.22 -56.37
N GLY A 281 4.07 35.89 -56.24
CA GLY A 281 5.21 35.11 -56.70
C GLY A 281 6.50 35.38 -55.92
N LEU A 282 6.40 35.73 -54.64
CA LEU A 282 7.56 36.03 -53.78
C LEU A 282 8.41 34.78 -53.56
N ASN A 283 9.74 34.94 -53.61
CA ASN A 283 10.71 33.90 -53.27
C ASN A 283 11.07 33.95 -51.77
N PRO A 284 11.65 32.88 -51.20
CA PRO A 284 12.10 32.91 -49.81
C PRO A 284 13.07 34.05 -49.52
N GLY A 285 12.80 34.82 -48.47
CA GLY A 285 13.54 36.03 -48.11
C GLY A 285 13.00 37.33 -48.74
N ASP A 286 12.16 37.26 -49.78
CA ASP A 286 11.47 38.44 -50.32
C ASP A 286 10.49 38.99 -49.28
N MET A 287 10.34 40.31 -49.24
CA MET A 287 9.53 41.01 -48.24
C MET A 287 8.59 42.03 -48.88
N VAL A 288 7.37 42.13 -48.34
CA VAL A 288 6.41 43.19 -48.67
C VAL A 288 6.03 43.97 -47.42
N ALA A 289 5.81 45.28 -47.57
CA ALA A 289 5.44 46.17 -46.49
C ALA A 289 4.03 46.74 -46.70
N TYR A 290 3.29 46.95 -45.61
CA TYR A 290 2.01 47.63 -45.60
C TYR A 290 2.01 48.78 -44.59
N ASP A 291 1.58 49.96 -45.06
CA ASP A 291 1.41 51.14 -44.23
C ASP A 291 0.04 51.13 -43.55
N MET A 292 0.03 50.90 -42.24
CA MET A 292 -1.19 50.87 -41.41
C MET A 292 -1.78 52.27 -41.20
N GLY A 293 -1.08 53.32 -41.62
CA GLY A 293 -1.58 54.68 -41.75
C GLY A 293 -2.79 54.81 -42.66
N ASN A 294 -2.88 53.95 -43.67
CA ASN A 294 -3.98 53.91 -44.62
C ASN A 294 -5.33 53.55 -43.98
N LEU A 295 -5.33 53.02 -42.75
CA LEU A 295 -6.55 52.80 -41.99
C LEU A 295 -7.12 54.15 -41.48
N SER A 296 -8.29 54.54 -42.01
CA SER A 296 -8.94 55.82 -41.72
C SER A 296 -9.37 56.01 -40.26
N SER A 297 -9.47 57.27 -39.82
CA SER A 297 -10.09 57.63 -38.53
C SER A 297 -11.60 57.41 -38.61
N GLY A 298 -12.06 56.19 -38.30
CA GLY A 298 -13.50 55.85 -38.37
C GLY A 298 -13.86 54.36 -38.51
N ALA A 299 -12.87 53.48 -38.64
CA ALA A 299 -12.92 52.01 -38.77
C ALA A 299 -12.62 51.48 -40.19
N PRO A 300 -11.96 50.31 -40.30
CA PRO A 300 -11.42 49.50 -39.19
C PRO A 300 -10.01 49.93 -38.74
N PHE A 301 -9.74 49.82 -37.43
CA PHE A 301 -8.44 50.03 -36.78
C PHE A 301 -7.59 48.74 -36.76
N VAL A 302 -7.85 47.83 -37.69
CA VAL A 302 -7.28 46.49 -37.78
C VAL A 302 -7.18 46.10 -39.25
N ALA A 303 -6.15 45.33 -39.60
CA ALA A 303 -5.97 44.73 -40.92
C ALA A 303 -5.70 43.23 -40.80
N THR A 304 -6.20 42.47 -41.76
CA THR A 304 -5.96 41.02 -41.84
C THR A 304 -5.06 40.74 -43.03
N PHE A 305 -3.98 40.02 -42.80
CA PHE A 305 -3.03 39.61 -43.84
C PHE A 305 -3.13 38.12 -44.05
N LYS A 306 -3.18 37.72 -45.32
CA LYS A 306 -3.29 36.32 -45.72
C LYS A 306 -2.30 35.99 -46.83
N SER A 307 -1.61 34.86 -46.70
CA SER A 307 -0.67 34.36 -47.70
C SER A 307 -1.03 32.96 -48.20
N THR A 308 -0.50 32.58 -49.37
CA THR A 308 -0.65 31.21 -49.92
C THR A 308 0.25 30.21 -49.20
N GLU A 309 1.44 30.64 -48.81
CA GLU A 309 2.46 29.87 -48.08
C GLU A 309 2.90 30.62 -46.80
N PRO A 310 3.51 29.94 -45.81
CA PRO A 310 3.91 30.58 -44.56
C PRO A 310 4.82 31.81 -44.74
N VAL A 311 4.53 32.86 -43.96
CA VAL A 311 5.31 34.11 -43.93
C VAL A 311 5.59 34.52 -42.48
N ALA A 312 6.67 35.25 -42.22
CA ALA A 312 6.85 35.94 -40.94
C ALA A 312 6.18 37.30 -41.01
N CYS A 313 5.40 37.67 -39.98
CA CYS A 313 4.75 38.97 -39.88
C CYS A 313 5.42 39.78 -38.78
N LEU A 314 6.11 40.86 -39.13
CA LEU A 314 6.71 41.82 -38.21
C LEU A 314 5.85 43.08 -38.22
N HIS A 315 5.36 43.51 -37.06
CA HIS A 315 4.62 44.76 -36.92
C HIS A 315 5.45 45.74 -36.11
N SER A 316 5.67 46.91 -36.69
CA SER A 316 6.38 48.03 -36.07
C SER A 316 5.46 49.23 -35.93
N THR A 317 5.61 49.99 -34.84
CA THR A 317 4.78 51.15 -34.55
C THR A 317 5.58 52.17 -33.72
N ALA A 318 5.22 53.45 -33.80
CA ALA A 318 5.93 54.53 -33.13
C ALA A 318 5.04 55.76 -32.88
N GLU A 319 5.07 56.31 -31.68
CA GLU A 319 4.31 57.52 -31.34
C GLU A 319 5.03 58.83 -31.70
N ASP A 320 6.34 58.78 -31.93
CA ASP A 320 7.16 59.85 -32.52
C ASP A 320 8.33 59.22 -33.30
N ILE A 321 9.55 59.77 -33.22
CA ILE A 321 10.70 59.29 -33.98
C ILE A 321 11.24 57.91 -33.53
N HIS A 322 10.92 57.44 -32.31
CA HIS A 322 11.48 56.21 -31.73
C HIS A 322 10.57 54.98 -31.93
N PRO A 323 10.89 53.97 -32.76
CA PRO A 323 9.96 52.89 -33.06
C PRO A 323 10.25 51.60 -32.28
N ALA A 324 9.20 50.80 -32.06
CA ALA A 324 9.32 49.45 -31.50
C ALA A 324 8.60 48.44 -32.41
N ALA A 325 9.02 47.18 -32.40
CA ALA A 325 8.41 46.12 -33.21
C ALA A 325 8.28 44.81 -32.47
N GLY A 326 7.37 43.97 -32.94
CA GLY A 326 7.23 42.59 -32.49
C GLY A 326 6.73 41.70 -33.63
N ILE A 327 7.17 40.44 -33.61
CA ILE A 327 6.65 39.44 -34.53
C ILE A 327 5.23 39.09 -34.10
N VAL A 328 4.30 39.19 -35.04
CA VAL A 328 2.89 38.90 -34.84
C VAL A 328 2.67 37.39 -34.96
N PRO A 329 2.04 36.73 -33.98
CA PRO A 329 1.65 35.34 -34.10
C PRO A 329 0.53 35.18 -35.11
N SER A 330 0.59 34.08 -35.87
CA SER A 330 -0.53 33.68 -36.72
C SER A 330 -1.75 33.44 -35.86
N LEU A 331 -2.93 33.76 -36.40
CA LEU A 331 -4.17 33.42 -35.74
C LEU A 331 -4.23 31.90 -35.49
N TYR A 332 -3.67 31.08 -36.39
CA TYR A 332 -3.67 29.61 -36.31
C TYR A 332 -2.73 29.03 -35.24
N SER A 333 -1.82 29.82 -34.68
CA SER A 333 -0.92 29.37 -33.61
C SER A 333 -1.45 29.62 -32.21
N LEU A 334 -2.63 30.24 -32.08
CA LEU A 334 -3.21 30.57 -30.78
C LEU A 334 -3.67 29.30 -30.05
N GLY A 335 -3.08 29.05 -28.89
CA GLY A 335 -3.47 27.96 -27.98
C GLY A 335 -3.48 28.34 -26.50
N GLN A 336 -3.22 29.61 -26.17
CA GLN A 336 -3.16 30.11 -24.79
C GLN A 336 -4.27 31.10 -24.52
N SER A 337 -4.78 31.10 -23.30
CA SER A 337 -5.87 31.96 -22.86
C SER A 337 -5.59 32.69 -21.53
N ASP A 338 -4.33 32.75 -21.13
CA ASP A 338 -3.88 33.42 -19.90
C ASP A 338 -2.49 34.01 -20.13
N PHE A 339 -2.41 35.34 -20.07
CA PHE A 339 -1.20 36.09 -20.33
C PHE A 339 -0.97 37.08 -19.19
N SER A 340 0.29 37.45 -18.96
CA SER A 340 0.58 38.60 -18.10
C SER A 340 1.75 39.40 -18.63
N TYR A 341 1.67 40.70 -18.47
CA TYR A 341 2.72 41.64 -18.82
C TYR A 341 3.05 42.57 -17.65
N TYR A 342 4.18 43.27 -17.70
CA TYR A 342 4.55 44.29 -16.74
C TYR A 342 4.21 45.64 -17.34
N GLN A 343 3.33 46.38 -16.67
CA GLN A 343 3.07 47.75 -17.08
C GLN A 343 4.15 48.65 -16.49
N ILE A 344 4.93 49.28 -17.36
CA ILE A 344 6.05 50.14 -16.96
C ILE A 344 5.51 51.50 -16.50
N GLY A 345 5.96 52.04 -15.36
CA GLY A 345 5.49 53.31 -14.82
C GLY A 345 6.35 54.51 -15.16
N ASP A 346 5.73 55.52 -15.76
CA ASP A 346 6.33 56.86 -15.88
C ASP A 346 5.24 57.92 -15.95
N LYS A 347 5.46 59.08 -15.30
CA LYS A 347 4.45 60.13 -15.07
C LYS A 347 3.97 60.80 -16.35
N ASP A 348 4.72 60.70 -17.43
CA ASP A 348 4.46 61.37 -18.71
C ASP A 348 3.81 60.44 -19.76
N LYS A 349 3.52 59.17 -19.44
CA LYS A 349 2.92 58.22 -20.39
C LYS A 349 1.46 58.55 -20.71
N VAL A 350 1.10 58.37 -21.98
CA VAL A 350 -0.26 58.67 -22.48
C VAL A 350 -0.99 57.41 -22.94
N HIS A 351 -0.25 56.33 -23.26
CA HIS A 351 -0.81 55.07 -23.75
C HIS A 351 -0.15 53.84 -23.11
N ASN A 352 -0.90 53.10 -22.29
CA ASN A 352 -0.61 51.73 -21.84
C ASN A 352 -1.66 50.79 -22.45
N ALA A 353 -1.46 50.40 -23.69
CA ALA A 353 -2.49 49.77 -24.48
C ALA A 353 -2.32 48.26 -24.61
N MET A 354 -3.42 47.54 -24.43
CA MET A 354 -3.54 46.13 -24.76
C MET A 354 -4.27 45.98 -26.09
N MET A 355 -3.78 45.06 -26.93
CA MET A 355 -4.39 44.68 -28.20
C MET A 355 -4.82 43.23 -28.10
N LEU A 356 -6.13 43.02 -28.17
CA LEU A 356 -6.76 41.71 -28.06
C LEU A 356 -7.39 41.36 -29.39
N VAL A 357 -7.17 40.13 -29.87
CA VAL A 357 -7.91 39.54 -30.98
C VAL A 357 -8.50 38.22 -30.49
N TYR A 358 -9.82 38.10 -30.53
CA TYR A 358 -10.56 37.03 -29.87
C TYR A 358 -11.86 36.69 -30.60
N ARG A 359 -12.46 35.54 -30.27
CA ARG A 359 -13.76 35.13 -30.83
C ARG A 359 -14.90 35.93 -30.22
N ALA A 360 -15.82 36.42 -31.05
CA ALA A 360 -16.99 37.19 -30.62
C ALA A 360 -17.80 36.47 -29.52
N THR A 361 -17.88 35.14 -29.57
CA THR A 361 -18.56 34.31 -28.55
C THR A 361 -17.93 34.35 -27.15
N CYS A 362 -16.74 34.94 -26.99
CA CYS A 362 -15.95 34.98 -25.76
C CYS A 362 -15.66 36.41 -25.26
N ASP A 363 -16.25 37.43 -25.89
CA ASP A 363 -16.03 38.87 -25.71
C ASP A 363 -16.08 39.39 -24.24
N THR A 364 -16.88 38.75 -23.40
CA THR A 364 -17.17 39.15 -22.03
C THR A 364 -16.59 38.21 -20.97
N ASN A 365 -15.72 37.27 -21.37
CA ASN A 365 -15.12 36.28 -20.46
C ASN A 365 -13.68 36.61 -20.03
N PHE A 366 -13.22 37.82 -20.33
CA PHE A 366 -11.92 38.30 -19.90
C PHE A 366 -11.92 38.70 -18.42
N TYR A 367 -10.90 38.25 -17.69
CA TYR A 367 -10.55 38.72 -16.35
C TYR A 367 -9.21 39.42 -16.38
N ILE A 368 -9.11 40.54 -15.67
CA ILE A 368 -7.89 41.31 -15.52
C ILE A 368 -7.52 41.43 -14.05
N LYS A 369 -6.22 41.28 -13.76
CA LYS A 369 -5.66 41.36 -12.42
C LYS A 369 -4.39 42.21 -12.36
N TYR A 370 -4.32 43.17 -11.44
CA TYR A 370 -3.12 43.97 -11.17
C TYR A 370 -3.17 44.62 -9.78
N THR A 371 -2.07 45.26 -9.34
CA THR A 371 -2.05 46.04 -8.09
C THR A 371 -2.19 47.52 -8.40
N ASP A 372 -3.25 48.16 -7.92
CA ASP A 372 -3.47 49.60 -8.07
C ASP A 372 -2.44 50.37 -7.23
N GLN A 373 -1.57 51.15 -7.86
CA GLN A 373 -0.49 51.88 -7.20
C GLN A 373 -0.96 53.07 -6.35
N VAL A 374 -2.18 53.56 -6.55
CA VAL A 374 -2.75 54.66 -5.76
C VAL A 374 -3.35 54.12 -4.47
N THR A 375 -4.06 52.99 -4.53
CA THR A 375 -4.76 52.41 -3.36
C THR A 375 -3.98 51.27 -2.69
N ASN A 376 -2.95 50.74 -3.34
CA ASN A 376 -2.21 49.53 -2.97
C ASN A 376 -3.10 48.28 -2.80
N GLN A 377 -4.26 48.24 -3.49
CA GLN A 377 -5.18 47.12 -3.48
C GLN A 377 -5.08 46.30 -4.78
N VAL A 378 -5.35 44.99 -4.67
CA VAL A 378 -5.42 44.11 -5.84
C VAL A 378 -6.76 44.32 -6.54
N VAL A 379 -6.70 44.73 -7.81
CA VAL A 379 -7.83 44.71 -8.73
C VAL A 379 -7.85 43.34 -9.38
N ASP A 380 -8.95 42.59 -9.26
CA ASP A 380 -9.14 41.26 -9.86
C ASP A 380 -10.62 41.16 -10.29
N VAL A 381 -10.91 41.58 -11.52
CA VAL A 381 -12.28 41.81 -12.01
C VAL A 381 -12.44 41.33 -13.44
N ARG A 382 -13.68 41.18 -13.91
CA ARG A 382 -13.95 41.04 -15.34
C ARG A 382 -13.52 42.31 -16.06
N LEU A 383 -12.97 42.18 -17.26
CA LEU A 383 -12.58 43.33 -18.08
C LEU A 383 -13.80 44.14 -18.52
N ILE A 384 -14.83 43.45 -19.01
CA ILE A 384 -16.12 44.02 -19.41
C ILE A 384 -17.19 43.59 -18.40
N ASP A 385 -17.95 44.56 -17.91
CA ASP A 385 -19.13 44.32 -17.09
C ASP A 385 -20.31 43.85 -17.95
N ARG A 386 -20.94 42.73 -17.56
CA ARG A 386 -21.99 42.09 -18.36
C ARG A 386 -23.30 42.89 -18.41
N ALA A 387 -23.58 43.71 -17.39
CA ALA A 387 -24.81 44.48 -17.33
C ALA A 387 -24.75 45.72 -18.21
N THR A 388 -23.56 46.32 -18.32
CA THR A 388 -23.37 47.60 -19.03
C THR A 388 -22.70 47.45 -20.40
N GLY A 389 -21.99 46.34 -20.67
CA GLY A 389 -21.20 46.17 -21.89
C GLY A 389 -20.00 47.12 -21.98
N MET A 390 -19.69 47.81 -20.88
CA MET A 390 -18.58 48.76 -20.72
C MET A 390 -17.47 48.13 -19.88
N LEU A 391 -16.31 48.81 -19.79
CA LEU A 391 -15.25 48.40 -18.87
C LEU A 391 -15.76 48.35 -17.43
N HIS A 392 -15.30 47.36 -16.68
CA HIS A 392 -15.73 47.19 -15.30
C HIS A 392 -15.38 48.44 -14.46
N PRO A 393 -16.29 48.97 -13.61
CA PRO A 393 -16.08 50.25 -12.90
C PRO A 393 -14.82 50.31 -12.02
N ALA A 394 -14.34 49.16 -11.54
CA ALA A 394 -13.10 49.07 -10.77
C ALA A 394 -11.83 49.41 -11.59
N LEU A 395 -11.90 49.40 -12.92
CA LEU A 395 -10.81 49.77 -13.83
C LEU A 395 -10.75 51.29 -14.00
N VAL A 396 -10.55 52.01 -12.89
CA VAL A 396 -10.61 53.47 -12.83
C VAL A 396 -9.61 54.10 -13.81
N GLY A 397 -10.12 54.89 -14.76
CA GLY A 397 -9.29 55.60 -15.75
C GLY A 397 -8.88 54.76 -16.97
N ALA A 398 -9.29 53.50 -17.05
CA ALA A 398 -9.13 52.71 -18.28
C ALA A 398 -10.18 53.11 -19.32
N ARG A 399 -9.86 52.95 -20.61
CA ARG A 399 -10.76 53.23 -21.74
C ARG A 399 -10.57 52.24 -22.88
N ILE A 400 -11.63 52.02 -23.65
CA ILE A 400 -11.55 51.29 -24.92
C ILE A 400 -11.23 52.33 -26.01
N ASP A 401 -10.10 52.19 -26.68
CA ASP A 401 -9.70 53.08 -27.77
C ASP A 401 -10.37 52.69 -29.10
N SER A 402 -10.54 51.39 -29.33
CA SER A 402 -11.32 50.85 -30.45
C SER A 402 -11.74 49.41 -30.16
N LYS A 403 -12.90 49.00 -30.66
CA LYS A 403 -13.33 47.60 -30.71
C LYS A 403 -14.22 47.36 -31.92
N GLY A 404 -14.26 46.13 -32.43
CA GLY A 404 -15.15 45.77 -33.53
C GLY A 404 -14.80 44.44 -34.17
N THR A 405 -15.39 44.16 -35.33
CA THR A 405 -15.15 42.94 -36.09
C THR A 405 -13.80 42.96 -36.81
N VAL A 406 -13.17 41.80 -36.93
CA VAL A 406 -11.95 41.61 -37.73
C VAL A 406 -12.30 41.47 -39.21
N PRO A 407 -11.75 42.30 -40.11
CA PRO A 407 -12.02 42.20 -41.54
C PRO A 407 -11.58 40.86 -42.14
N GLY A 408 -12.44 40.23 -42.95
CA GLY A 408 -12.11 39.00 -43.66
C GLY A 408 -11.97 37.74 -42.80
N VAL A 409 -12.36 37.80 -41.51
CA VAL A 409 -12.36 36.66 -40.58
C VAL A 409 -13.68 36.62 -39.79
N ASP A 410 -14.62 35.77 -40.20
CA ASP A 410 -15.97 35.73 -39.65
C ASP A 410 -16.00 35.29 -38.17
N GLY A 411 -16.81 35.97 -37.34
CA GLY A 411 -16.98 35.63 -35.92
C GLY A 411 -15.84 36.08 -35.01
N TRP A 412 -14.92 36.90 -35.51
CA TRP A 412 -13.78 37.44 -34.76
C TRP A 412 -13.91 38.93 -34.49
N GLU A 413 -13.47 39.31 -33.30
CA GLU A 413 -13.42 40.68 -32.84
C GLU A 413 -12.00 41.05 -32.41
N TYR A 414 -11.76 42.35 -32.41
CA TYR A 414 -10.58 42.94 -31.81
C TYR A 414 -11.00 43.99 -30.79
N MET A 415 -10.13 44.22 -29.82
CA MET A 415 -10.25 45.31 -28.87
C MET A 415 -8.87 45.89 -28.60
N ARG A 416 -8.75 47.21 -28.73
CA ARG A 416 -7.62 47.99 -28.24
C ARG A 416 -8.10 48.82 -27.07
N LEU A 417 -7.47 48.65 -25.92
CA LEU A 417 -7.85 49.34 -24.70
C LEU A 417 -6.62 49.91 -24.00
N THR A 418 -6.73 51.12 -23.46
CA THR A 418 -5.70 51.77 -22.66
C THR A 418 -6.03 51.59 -21.18
N LEU A 419 -5.11 50.97 -20.43
CA LEU A 419 -5.18 50.93 -18.96
C LEU A 419 -4.67 52.22 -18.34
N SER A 420 -5.20 52.53 -17.16
CA SER A 420 -4.75 53.67 -16.36
C SER A 420 -3.32 53.48 -15.86
N ASN A 421 -2.62 54.59 -15.63
CA ASN A 421 -1.35 54.65 -14.89
C ASN A 421 -1.45 54.11 -13.45
N ARG A 422 -2.66 53.86 -12.93
CA ARG A 422 -2.85 53.12 -11.66
C ARG A 422 -2.28 51.70 -11.70
N ALA A 423 -2.17 51.09 -12.87
CA ALA A 423 -1.57 49.76 -13.02
C ALA A 423 -0.05 49.81 -13.28
N ASP A 424 0.57 50.99 -13.29
CA ASP A 424 2.00 51.14 -13.51
C ASP A 424 2.85 50.41 -12.46
N GLU A 425 4.08 50.06 -12.82
CA GLU A 425 5.01 49.30 -11.98
C GLU A 425 4.40 48.01 -11.40
N SER A 426 3.42 47.43 -12.08
CA SER A 426 2.72 46.23 -11.63
C SER A 426 2.63 45.17 -12.72
N LEU A 427 2.55 43.91 -12.29
CA LEU A 427 2.24 42.81 -13.18
C LEU A 427 0.73 42.82 -13.46
N VAL A 428 0.37 43.01 -14.72
CA VAL A 428 -1.00 42.93 -15.22
C VAL A 428 -1.21 41.57 -15.85
N ARG A 429 -2.16 40.79 -15.33
CA ARG A 429 -2.60 39.50 -15.89
C ARG A 429 -3.95 39.66 -16.57
N ILE A 430 -4.11 39.06 -17.74
CA ILE A 430 -5.36 38.98 -18.49
C ILE A 430 -5.63 37.53 -18.91
N SER A 431 -6.83 37.02 -18.63
CA SER A 431 -7.20 35.63 -18.89
C SER A 431 -8.61 35.49 -19.42
N ASN A 432 -8.88 34.43 -20.19
CA ASN A 432 -10.19 34.09 -20.74
C ASN A 432 -10.41 32.57 -20.71
N ALA A 433 -11.23 32.09 -19.79
CA ALA A 433 -11.44 30.64 -19.65
C ALA A 433 -12.22 30.00 -20.83
N ALA A 434 -12.80 30.80 -21.73
CA ALA A 434 -13.68 30.30 -22.79
C ALA A 434 -12.97 30.01 -24.12
N SER A 435 -11.86 30.71 -24.42
CA SER A 435 -11.11 30.55 -25.68
C SER A 435 -9.71 31.14 -25.58
N PRO A 436 -8.72 30.57 -26.31
CA PRO A 436 -7.47 31.25 -26.62
C PRO A 436 -7.70 32.60 -27.33
N PHE A 437 -6.76 33.53 -27.16
CA PHE A 437 -6.77 34.84 -27.81
C PHE A 437 -5.36 35.35 -28.11
N SER A 438 -5.23 36.24 -29.10
CA SER A 438 -3.98 36.96 -29.37
C SER A 438 -3.87 38.16 -28.45
N PHE A 439 -2.67 38.41 -27.94
CA PHE A 439 -2.37 39.45 -26.98
C PHE A 439 -1.08 40.20 -27.35
N GLY A 440 -1.24 41.47 -27.70
CA GLY A 440 -0.17 42.45 -27.88
C GLY A 440 -0.21 43.54 -26.81
N TYR A 441 0.95 44.12 -26.52
CA TYR A 441 1.10 45.22 -25.56
C TYR A 441 1.90 46.36 -26.18
N TYR A 442 1.42 47.59 -25.94
CA TYR A 442 2.08 48.83 -26.28
C TYR A 442 2.18 49.75 -25.06
N SER A 443 3.34 50.38 -24.86
CA SER A 443 3.52 51.49 -23.91
C SER A 443 4.20 52.66 -24.61
N GLY A 444 3.63 53.87 -24.51
CA GLY A 444 4.23 55.09 -25.10
C GLY A 444 3.73 56.42 -24.51
N CYS A 445 4.38 57.53 -24.90
CA CYS A 445 4.21 58.89 -24.35
C CYS A 445 3.92 59.95 -25.43
N VAL A 446 2.86 60.77 -25.23
CA VAL A 446 2.59 62.00 -26.01
C VAL A 446 2.96 63.19 -25.14
N ASN A 447 4.12 63.81 -25.34
CA ASN A 447 4.30 65.18 -24.85
C ASN A 447 5.01 66.05 -25.89
N ASN A 448 4.25 67.02 -26.43
CA ASN A 448 4.65 68.11 -27.32
C ASN A 448 5.47 69.22 -26.62
N VAL A 449 6.16 68.92 -25.52
CA VAL A 449 6.98 69.92 -24.83
C VAL A 449 8.42 69.78 -25.30
N PRO A 450 9.04 70.81 -25.92
CA PRO A 450 10.46 70.79 -26.27
C PRO A 450 11.30 70.93 -25.00
N ASN A 451 11.32 69.87 -24.17
CA ASN A 451 12.24 69.77 -23.05
C ASN A 451 13.35 68.80 -23.46
N PRO A 452 14.58 69.28 -23.71
CA PRO A 452 15.72 68.44 -24.12
C PRO A 452 16.15 67.41 -23.05
N ASN A 453 15.52 67.42 -21.86
CA ASN A 453 15.80 66.48 -20.77
C ASN A 453 14.76 65.35 -20.63
N TYR A 454 13.66 65.36 -21.40
CA TYR A 454 12.65 64.29 -21.37
C TYR A 454 12.67 63.54 -22.70
N HIS A 455 13.00 62.27 -22.62
CA HIS A 455 13.12 61.39 -23.77
C HIS A 455 11.79 60.65 -23.98
N GLN A 456 11.48 60.31 -25.23
CA GLN A 456 10.25 59.62 -25.63
C GLN A 456 10.49 58.11 -25.65
N TYR A 457 9.53 57.29 -25.20
CA TYR A 457 9.71 55.86 -24.96
C TYR A 457 8.65 55.04 -25.66
N ASN A 458 9.02 53.97 -26.37
CA ASN A 458 8.05 52.99 -26.85
C ASN A 458 8.45 51.57 -26.39
N SER A 459 7.48 50.79 -25.95
CA SER A 459 7.60 49.35 -25.70
C SER A 459 6.52 48.65 -26.48
N TYR A 460 6.88 47.74 -27.38
CA TYR A 460 5.90 47.05 -28.22
C TYR A 460 6.23 45.57 -28.42
N GLY A 461 5.21 44.73 -28.47
CA GLY A 461 5.38 43.34 -28.87
C GLY A 461 4.18 42.44 -28.54
N TYR A 462 4.26 41.20 -29.03
CA TYR A 462 3.21 40.19 -28.88
C TYR A 462 3.64 39.09 -27.91
N ILE A 463 2.77 38.81 -26.95
CA ILE A 463 3.02 37.89 -25.82
C ILE A 463 2.43 36.49 -26.10
N SER A 464 1.56 36.38 -27.12
CA SER A 464 0.98 35.11 -27.55
C SER A 464 1.99 34.15 -28.20
N ALA A 465 1.75 32.85 -28.04
CA ALA A 465 2.62 31.79 -28.52
C ALA A 465 2.51 31.51 -30.03
N PHE A 466 3.55 30.86 -30.57
CA PHE A 466 3.72 30.43 -31.96
C PHE A 466 3.68 28.90 -32.09
N GLY A 467 3.64 28.38 -33.32
CA GLY A 467 3.68 26.93 -33.62
C GLY A 467 2.32 26.29 -33.90
N ARG A 468 2.30 24.97 -34.13
CA ARG A 468 1.07 24.20 -34.36
C ARG A 468 0.32 23.94 -33.05
N TRP A 469 -1.00 24.11 -33.07
CA TRP A 469 -1.84 23.82 -31.91
C TRP A 469 -1.83 22.32 -31.54
N LYS A 470 -1.83 22.02 -30.25
CA LYS A 470 -1.99 20.69 -29.62
C LYS A 470 -2.68 20.83 -28.26
N PHE A 471 -3.29 19.75 -27.77
CA PHE A 471 -3.74 19.65 -26.39
C PHE A 471 -2.56 19.82 -25.43
N GLU A 472 -2.87 20.32 -24.22
CA GLU A 472 -1.84 20.48 -23.20
C GLU A 472 -1.36 19.14 -22.65
N THR A 473 -2.27 18.17 -22.51
CA THR A 473 -2.03 16.83 -22.00
C THR A 473 -2.79 15.78 -22.81
N ASP A 474 -2.15 14.63 -23.04
CA ASP A 474 -2.76 13.49 -23.74
C ASP A 474 -3.78 12.75 -22.84
N THR A 475 -3.72 12.93 -21.52
CA THR A 475 -4.62 12.28 -20.55
C THR A 475 -4.88 13.14 -19.33
N ILE A 476 -6.16 13.32 -19.00
CA ILE A 476 -6.65 14.00 -17.81
C ILE A 476 -7.38 12.97 -16.94
N TRP A 477 -7.02 12.91 -15.66
CA TRP A 477 -7.58 11.97 -14.70
C TRP A 477 -8.67 12.62 -13.84
N ARG A 478 -9.72 11.89 -13.49
CA ARG A 478 -10.78 12.32 -12.57
C ARG A 478 -11.06 11.26 -11.53
N CYS A 479 -11.58 11.65 -10.36
CA CYS A 479 -12.07 10.68 -9.38
C CYS A 479 -13.45 10.19 -9.80
N ALA A 480 -13.63 8.87 -9.92
CA ALA A 480 -14.89 8.31 -10.39
C ALA A 480 -16.08 8.59 -9.44
N ASP A 481 -15.80 8.77 -8.15
CA ASP A 481 -16.84 9.05 -7.15
C ASP A 481 -17.40 10.48 -7.24
N ASP A 482 -16.65 11.42 -7.85
CA ASP A 482 -17.08 12.80 -8.12
C ASP A 482 -16.35 13.36 -9.36
N PRO A 483 -16.69 12.88 -10.57
CA PRO A 483 -15.93 13.22 -11.77
C PRO A 483 -16.27 14.65 -12.23
N LYS A 484 -15.40 15.60 -11.89
CA LYS A 484 -15.56 17.00 -12.31
C LYS A 484 -15.42 17.14 -13.83
N PRO A 485 -16.38 17.79 -14.53
CA PRO A 485 -16.26 18.06 -15.96
C PRO A 485 -14.98 18.83 -16.29
N GLN A 486 -14.33 18.47 -17.39
CA GLN A 486 -13.10 19.14 -17.86
C GLN A 486 -13.39 19.92 -19.13
N THR A 487 -12.90 21.15 -19.23
CA THR A 487 -13.05 21.95 -20.45
C THR A 487 -11.85 21.71 -21.36
N LEU A 488 -12.09 21.11 -22.52
CA LEU A 488 -11.10 20.94 -23.57
C LEU A 488 -11.17 22.14 -24.51
N LEU A 489 -10.05 22.83 -24.69
CA LEU A 489 -9.93 24.01 -25.54
C LEU A 489 -9.23 23.66 -26.85
N GLY A 490 -9.88 23.96 -27.98
CA GLY A 490 -9.28 23.99 -29.30
C GLY A 490 -8.55 25.31 -29.58
N GLY A 491 -7.58 25.26 -30.49
CA GLY A 491 -6.90 26.45 -31.02
C GLY A 491 -7.79 27.20 -32.01
N TYR A 492 -7.23 28.09 -32.82
CA TYR A 492 -8.00 28.72 -33.90
C TYR A 492 -8.14 27.82 -35.13
N ALA A 493 -9.36 27.73 -35.64
CA ALA A 493 -9.73 27.08 -36.87
C ALA A 493 -10.92 27.80 -37.53
N GLU A 494 -11.05 27.71 -38.84
CA GLU A 494 -12.28 28.09 -39.57
C GLU A 494 -13.42 27.11 -39.25
N HIS A 495 -13.08 25.84 -38.99
CA HIS A 495 -14.04 24.78 -38.65
C HIS A 495 -13.43 23.76 -37.66
N TYR A 496 -14.24 23.27 -36.74
CA TYR A 496 -13.86 22.23 -35.77
C TYR A 496 -14.73 21.01 -35.94
N LYS A 497 -14.13 19.85 -35.71
CA LYS A 497 -14.82 18.57 -35.63
C LYS A 497 -14.34 17.85 -34.39
N TRP A 498 -15.22 17.71 -33.40
CA TRP A 498 -14.98 16.93 -32.20
C TRP A 498 -15.58 15.54 -32.36
N ILE A 499 -14.78 14.52 -32.07
CA ILE A 499 -15.24 13.14 -31.94
C ILE A 499 -15.20 12.80 -30.47
N PHE A 500 -16.36 12.47 -29.90
CA PHE A 500 -16.54 12.14 -28.49
C PHE A 500 -16.30 10.64 -28.26
N PRO A 501 -16.13 10.20 -26.99
CA PRO A 501 -15.91 8.79 -26.65
C PRO A 501 -16.96 7.82 -27.19
N ASP A 502 -18.20 8.26 -27.31
CA ASP A 502 -19.32 7.50 -27.86
C ASP A 502 -19.37 7.50 -29.41
N SER A 503 -18.32 8.01 -30.04
CA SER A 503 -18.21 8.24 -31.50
C SER A 503 -19.19 9.28 -32.06
N SER A 504 -19.92 10.02 -31.22
CA SER A 504 -20.71 11.15 -31.68
C SER A 504 -19.79 12.26 -32.19
N ILE A 505 -20.21 12.90 -33.28
CA ILE A 505 -19.47 13.95 -33.95
C ILE A 505 -20.21 15.26 -33.73
N HIS A 506 -19.50 16.24 -33.17
CA HIS A 506 -19.99 17.60 -33.00
C HIS A 506 -19.06 18.55 -33.77
N GLU A 507 -19.61 19.25 -34.75
CA GLU A 507 -18.82 20.11 -35.63
C GLU A 507 -19.48 21.46 -35.87
N GLY A 508 -18.66 22.44 -36.26
CA GLY A 508 -19.11 23.79 -36.56
C GLY A 508 -18.04 24.85 -36.28
N SER A 509 -18.25 26.06 -36.79
CA SER A 509 -17.31 27.18 -36.64
C SER A 509 -17.19 27.69 -35.20
N ASN A 510 -18.22 27.51 -34.36
CA ASN A 510 -18.27 27.97 -32.96
C ASN A 510 -17.84 26.91 -31.92
N MET A 511 -17.31 25.76 -32.36
CA MET A 511 -16.95 24.62 -31.51
C MET A 511 -15.48 24.65 -31.03
N SER A 512 -14.97 25.81 -30.62
CA SER A 512 -13.58 25.94 -30.14
C SER A 512 -13.34 25.37 -28.75
N SER A 513 -14.36 24.90 -28.06
CA SER A 513 -14.21 24.19 -26.78
C SER A 513 -15.37 23.23 -26.53
N VAL A 514 -15.11 22.19 -25.75
CA VAL A 514 -16.15 21.24 -25.29
C VAL A 514 -15.97 20.95 -23.80
N LYS A 515 -17.08 20.67 -23.12
CA LYS A 515 -17.06 20.14 -21.74
C LYS A 515 -17.05 18.62 -21.81
N ALA A 516 -15.89 18.03 -21.53
CA ALA A 516 -15.73 16.59 -21.41
C ALA A 516 -16.30 16.12 -20.06
N THR A 517 -17.42 15.41 -20.15
CA THR A 517 -18.13 14.85 -18.98
C THR A 517 -18.00 13.33 -18.90
N GLN A 518 -17.70 12.67 -20.01
CA GLN A 518 -17.55 11.23 -20.12
C GLN A 518 -16.08 10.84 -20.09
N SER A 519 -15.78 9.65 -19.56
CA SER A 519 -14.46 9.04 -19.73
C SER A 519 -14.33 8.46 -21.15
N GLY A 520 -13.14 8.56 -21.71
CA GLY A 520 -12.75 7.99 -23.00
C GLY A 520 -11.95 8.97 -23.84
N GLN A 521 -11.80 8.63 -25.12
CA GLN A 521 -11.01 9.40 -26.07
C GLN A 521 -11.85 10.54 -26.67
N TYR A 522 -11.30 11.75 -26.63
CA TYR A 522 -11.80 12.91 -27.36
C TYR A 522 -10.78 13.24 -28.47
N VAL A 523 -11.25 13.39 -29.70
CA VAL A 523 -10.42 13.80 -30.84
C VAL A 523 -10.90 15.16 -31.33
N LEU A 524 -9.98 16.10 -31.50
CA LEU A 524 -10.26 17.36 -32.15
C LEU A 524 -9.55 17.43 -33.49
N LEU A 525 -10.31 17.65 -34.55
CA LEU A 525 -9.79 18.04 -35.85
C LEU A 525 -10.14 19.52 -36.10
N MET A 526 -9.14 20.29 -36.52
CA MET A 526 -9.24 21.72 -36.78
C MET A 526 -8.81 22.05 -38.20
N ASN A 527 -9.68 22.70 -38.96
CA ASN A 527 -9.35 23.21 -40.28
C ASN A 527 -8.70 24.60 -40.19
N GLN A 528 -7.41 24.68 -40.55
CA GLN A 528 -6.60 25.90 -40.45
C GLN A 528 -6.24 26.51 -41.83
N GLY A 529 -7.06 26.26 -42.87
CA GLY A 529 -6.87 26.80 -44.23
C GLY A 529 -8.20 27.06 -44.95
N GLN A 530 -8.16 27.73 -46.11
CA GLN A 530 -9.39 28.06 -46.87
C GLN A 530 -10.09 26.83 -47.41
N GLY A 531 -11.36 26.67 -47.04
CA GLY A 531 -12.29 25.72 -47.67
C GLY A 531 -12.28 24.32 -47.07
N THR A 532 -13.04 23.40 -47.65
CA THR A 532 -13.26 22.02 -47.14
C THR A 532 -12.12 21.05 -47.47
N ASP A 533 -10.91 21.55 -47.76
CA ASP A 533 -9.77 20.70 -48.10
C ASP A 533 -9.27 19.94 -46.87
N GLU A 534 -9.62 18.65 -46.79
CA GLU A 534 -9.28 17.77 -45.68
C GLU A 534 -7.77 17.56 -45.50
N THR A 535 -6.94 17.92 -46.49
CA THR A 535 -5.48 17.78 -46.43
C THR A 535 -4.80 18.80 -45.51
N ARG A 536 -5.53 19.82 -45.03
CA ARG A 536 -5.02 20.92 -44.18
C ARG A 536 -5.54 20.90 -42.74
N TRP A 537 -6.09 19.78 -42.28
CA TRP A 537 -6.59 19.65 -40.92
C TRP A 537 -5.46 19.29 -39.94
N THR A 538 -5.40 20.01 -38.83
CA THR A 538 -4.61 19.63 -37.66
C THR A 538 -5.47 18.77 -36.75
N ALA A 539 -4.99 17.59 -36.35
CA ALA A 539 -5.70 16.70 -35.45
C ALA A 539 -4.89 16.44 -34.17
N ASP A 540 -5.57 16.36 -33.03
CA ASP A 540 -4.99 15.92 -31.78
C ASP A 540 -6.00 15.16 -30.91
N THR A 541 -5.51 14.42 -29.92
CA THR A 541 -6.32 13.56 -29.04
C THR A 541 -6.07 13.86 -27.57
N CYS A 542 -7.14 13.86 -26.77
CA CYS A 542 -7.06 13.90 -25.31
C CYS A 542 -7.92 12.79 -24.70
N TRP A 543 -7.38 12.06 -23.73
CA TRP A 543 -8.10 11.03 -22.97
C TRP A 543 -8.62 11.58 -21.65
N ILE A 544 -9.89 11.37 -21.35
CA ILE A 544 -10.44 11.57 -19.99
C ILE A 544 -10.55 10.20 -19.32
N GLN A 545 -9.89 9.98 -18.19
CA GLN A 545 -9.92 8.70 -17.47
C GLN A 545 -10.46 8.86 -16.04
N ASP A 546 -11.54 8.13 -15.73
CA ASP A 546 -12.12 8.08 -14.39
C ASP A 546 -11.44 6.98 -13.57
N LEU A 547 -10.86 7.35 -12.43
CA LEU A 547 -10.23 6.42 -11.49
C LEU A 547 -11.31 5.73 -10.65
N THR A 548 -11.70 4.53 -11.07
CA THR A 548 -12.62 3.67 -10.31
C THR A 548 -11.85 2.80 -9.31
N PHE A 549 -12.19 2.90 -8.02
CA PHE A 549 -11.66 2.01 -6.99
C PHE A 549 -12.47 0.72 -6.89
N ASN A 550 -12.22 -0.22 -7.78
CA ASN A 550 -12.76 -1.56 -7.61
C ASN A 550 -11.90 -2.34 -6.62
N ALA A 551 -12.03 -2.01 -5.32
CA ALA A 551 -11.18 -2.53 -4.24
C ALA A 551 -12.01 -3.21 -3.13
N SER A 552 -11.42 -4.22 -2.49
CA SER A 552 -12.01 -4.91 -1.33
C SER A 552 -10.92 -5.30 -0.33
N ILE A 553 -11.32 -5.46 0.94
CA ILE A 553 -10.44 -6.01 1.97
C ILE A 553 -10.62 -7.53 2.01
N LYS A 554 -9.51 -8.28 1.96
CA LYS A 554 -9.49 -9.71 2.27
C LYS A 554 -8.71 -9.99 3.55
N ARG A 555 -9.28 -10.83 4.40
CA ARG A 555 -8.63 -11.37 5.61
C ARG A 555 -8.22 -12.82 5.37
N PHE A 556 -7.09 -13.18 5.94
CA PHE A 556 -6.57 -14.55 5.99
C PHE A 556 -6.27 -14.96 7.43
N PRO A 557 -6.83 -16.09 7.89
CA PRO A 557 -7.77 -16.93 7.14
C PRO A 557 -9.12 -16.27 6.83
N PRO A 558 -9.78 -16.66 5.73
CA PRO A 558 -11.08 -16.11 5.37
C PRO A 558 -12.18 -16.62 6.31
N GLU A 559 -13.33 -15.95 6.28
CA GLU A 559 -14.54 -16.48 6.90
C GLU A 559 -14.91 -17.84 6.29
N PRO A 560 -15.47 -18.78 7.10
CA PRO A 560 -16.03 -18.57 8.44
C PRO A 560 -15.04 -18.75 9.62
N LYS A 561 -13.74 -18.99 9.38
CA LYS A 561 -12.76 -19.20 10.46
C LYS A 561 -12.58 -17.92 11.30
N PRO A 562 -12.83 -17.95 12.62
CA PRO A 562 -12.81 -16.75 13.45
C PRO A 562 -11.38 -16.23 13.68
N ALA A 563 -11.24 -14.91 13.82
CA ALA A 563 -10.02 -14.32 14.36
C ALA A 563 -9.96 -14.61 15.86
N LYS A 564 -8.76 -14.78 16.43
CA LYS A 564 -8.58 -15.10 17.84
C LYS A 564 -7.53 -14.24 18.51
N ILE A 565 -7.68 -14.11 19.83
CA ILE A 565 -6.64 -13.49 20.67
C ILE A 565 -5.30 -14.21 20.46
N GLY A 566 -4.22 -13.44 20.26
CA GLY A 566 -2.87 -13.96 20.13
C GLY A 566 -2.54 -14.63 18.79
N ILE A 567 -3.52 -14.85 17.91
CA ILE A 567 -3.32 -15.51 16.62
C ILE A 567 -3.25 -14.46 15.48
N PRO A 568 -2.10 -14.32 14.80
CA PRO A 568 -1.94 -13.34 13.73
C PRO A 568 -2.96 -13.52 12.60
N GLN A 569 -3.54 -12.41 12.16
CA GLN A 569 -4.41 -12.32 10.98
C GLN A 569 -3.71 -11.50 9.91
N VAL A 570 -3.81 -11.92 8.65
CA VAL A 570 -3.21 -11.19 7.52
C VAL A 570 -4.31 -10.48 6.73
N PHE A 571 -4.12 -9.21 6.41
CA PHE A 571 -5.05 -8.44 5.59
C PHE A 571 -4.41 -8.11 4.25
N LYS A 572 -5.20 -8.05 3.18
CA LYS A 572 -4.75 -7.61 1.85
C LYS A 572 -5.80 -6.75 1.18
N ALA A 573 -5.35 -5.70 0.51
CA ALA A 573 -6.17 -4.95 -0.43
C ALA A 573 -6.21 -5.71 -1.75
N ILE A 574 -7.40 -5.97 -2.28
CA ILE A 574 -7.56 -6.57 -3.60
C ILE A 574 -8.24 -5.57 -4.51
N THR A 575 -7.59 -5.23 -5.61
CA THR A 575 -8.11 -4.34 -6.65
C THR A 575 -8.39 -5.10 -7.94
N LYS A 576 -9.40 -4.67 -8.69
CA LYS A 576 -9.69 -5.16 -10.05
C LYS A 576 -9.32 -4.06 -11.05
N GLY A 577 -8.29 -4.28 -11.86
CA GLY A 577 -7.89 -3.36 -12.93
C GLY A 577 -6.95 -2.22 -12.53
N MET A 578 -6.59 -2.09 -11.25
CA MET A 578 -5.58 -1.15 -10.76
C MET A 578 -4.45 -1.92 -10.08
N ASP A 579 -3.19 -1.60 -10.39
CA ASP A 579 -2.06 -2.13 -9.64
C ASP A 579 -1.95 -1.40 -8.28
N VAL A 580 -2.12 -2.15 -7.18
CA VAL A 580 -2.05 -1.62 -5.81
C VAL A 580 -0.68 -1.02 -5.51
N SER A 581 0.39 -1.42 -6.22
CA SER A 581 1.73 -0.83 -6.06
C SER A 581 1.76 0.67 -6.38
N GLN A 582 0.78 1.16 -7.14
CA GLN A 582 0.64 2.57 -7.51
C GLN A 582 -0.24 3.36 -6.53
N ALA A 583 -0.71 2.71 -5.45
CA ALA A 583 -1.57 3.31 -4.45
C ALA A 583 -0.90 3.28 -3.06
N ILE A 584 -1.17 4.31 -2.26
CA ILE A 584 -0.78 4.35 -0.85
C ILE A 584 -1.91 3.73 -0.04
N CYS A 585 -1.65 2.56 0.56
CA CYS A 585 -2.58 1.90 1.47
C CYS A 585 -2.29 2.31 2.91
N ARG A 586 -3.31 2.77 3.63
CA ARG A 586 -3.24 3.10 5.06
C ARG A 586 -4.29 2.29 5.80
N TRP A 587 -3.83 1.37 6.62
CA TRP A 587 -4.65 0.49 7.42
C TRP A 587 -4.80 1.03 8.84
N THR A 588 -5.98 0.85 9.43
CA THR A 588 -6.21 0.98 10.87
C THR A 588 -6.93 -0.26 11.38
N PHE A 589 -6.51 -0.74 12.55
CA PHE A 589 -6.99 -1.96 13.19
C PHE A 589 -7.41 -1.65 14.62
N GLU A 590 -8.72 -1.53 14.87
CA GLU A 590 -9.25 -1.22 16.19
C GLU A 590 -8.78 -2.25 17.23
N GLY A 591 -8.00 -1.81 18.22
CA GLY A 591 -7.45 -2.67 19.28
C GLY A 591 -6.46 -3.74 18.79
N GLY A 592 -6.00 -3.66 17.54
CA GLY A 592 -5.02 -4.56 16.94
C GLY A 592 -3.58 -4.08 17.13
N LYS A 593 -2.63 -5.01 17.02
CA LYS A 593 -1.19 -4.71 17.00
C LYS A 593 -0.58 -5.23 15.68
N PRO A 594 -0.02 -4.35 14.83
CA PRO A 594 0.00 -2.89 14.99
C PRO A 594 -1.40 -2.27 14.83
N GLU A 595 -1.61 -1.08 15.41
CA GLU A 595 -2.88 -0.34 15.30
C GLU A 595 -3.03 0.30 13.91
N THR A 596 -1.91 0.62 13.26
CA THR A 596 -1.87 1.16 11.90
C THR A 596 -0.78 0.48 11.08
N ALA A 597 -0.98 0.33 9.78
CA ALA A 597 0.04 -0.21 8.88
C ALA A 597 -0.03 0.43 7.49
N ILE A 598 1.08 0.38 6.75
CA ILE A 598 1.16 0.81 5.35
C ILE A 598 1.59 -0.31 4.40
N ASP A 599 1.85 -1.50 4.93
CA ASP A 599 2.25 -2.66 4.14
C ASP A 599 1.12 -3.09 3.19
N ALA A 600 1.49 -3.71 2.07
CA ALA A 600 0.52 -4.30 1.14
C ALA A 600 -0.23 -5.50 1.76
N SER A 601 0.36 -6.14 2.77
CA SER A 601 -0.18 -7.33 3.42
C SER A 601 0.11 -7.35 4.94
N PRO A 602 -0.45 -6.41 5.73
CA PRO A 602 -0.12 -6.30 7.15
C PRO A 602 -0.58 -7.52 7.94
N ARG A 603 0.23 -7.87 8.95
CA ARG A 603 -0.08 -8.91 9.94
C ARG A 603 -0.49 -8.25 11.24
N VAL A 604 -1.62 -8.66 11.80
CA VAL A 604 -2.24 -8.02 12.97
C VAL A 604 -2.61 -9.05 14.01
N VAL A 605 -2.32 -8.76 15.28
CA VAL A 605 -2.68 -9.58 16.43
C VAL A 605 -3.58 -8.79 17.36
N TRP A 606 -4.66 -9.41 17.84
CA TRP A 606 -5.53 -8.83 18.88
C TRP A 606 -5.28 -9.47 20.24
N ASN A 607 -5.43 -8.68 21.30
CA ASN A 607 -5.27 -9.13 22.69
C ASN A 607 -6.58 -9.10 23.50
N SER A 608 -7.71 -8.80 22.85
CA SER A 608 -9.03 -8.71 23.47
C SER A 608 -10.09 -9.21 22.49
N THR A 609 -11.16 -9.81 23.01
CA THR A 609 -12.29 -10.29 22.21
C THR A 609 -13.20 -9.15 21.73
N GLY A 610 -14.18 -9.49 20.90
CA GLY A 610 -15.25 -8.63 20.43
C GLY A 610 -15.11 -8.23 18.96
N LYS A 611 -16.11 -7.50 18.46
CA LYS A 611 -16.10 -6.95 17.10
C LYS A 611 -15.08 -5.82 17.00
N LYS A 612 -14.16 -5.92 16.05
CA LYS A 612 -13.10 -4.95 15.78
C LYS A 612 -13.27 -4.40 14.37
N LYS A 613 -13.26 -3.08 14.23
CA LYS A 613 -13.27 -2.41 12.95
C LYS A 613 -11.87 -2.42 12.33
N VAL A 614 -11.80 -2.76 11.05
CA VAL A 614 -10.61 -2.63 10.22
C VAL A 614 -10.95 -1.67 9.09
N THR A 615 -10.15 -0.62 8.95
CA THR A 615 -10.35 0.40 7.92
C THR A 615 -9.13 0.43 7.01
N LEU A 616 -9.36 0.49 5.70
CA LEU A 616 -8.32 0.68 4.69
C LEU A 616 -8.64 1.96 3.91
N ASN A 617 -7.80 2.97 4.04
CA ASN A 617 -7.78 4.12 3.15
C ASN A 617 -6.79 3.86 2.01
N ILE A 618 -7.26 3.95 0.77
CA ILE A 618 -6.45 3.80 -0.44
C ILE A 618 -6.38 5.17 -1.10
N LEU A 619 -5.17 5.70 -1.31
CA LEU A 619 -4.94 6.98 -1.99
C LEU A 619 -4.15 6.75 -3.28
N VAL A 620 -4.62 7.31 -4.38
CA VAL A 620 -3.98 7.27 -5.70
C VAL A 620 -3.68 8.69 -6.18
N ASP A 621 -2.46 8.90 -6.65
CA ASP A 621 -1.93 10.18 -7.12
C ASP A 621 -1.56 10.06 -8.61
N LYS A 622 -2.31 10.75 -9.47
CA LYS A 622 -2.18 10.66 -10.93
C LYS A 622 -2.21 12.04 -11.56
N GLY A 623 -1.65 12.16 -12.77
CA GLY A 623 -1.56 13.41 -13.51
C GLY A 623 -0.41 14.31 -13.02
N VAL A 624 -0.27 15.47 -13.67
CA VAL A 624 0.76 16.48 -13.36
C VAL A 624 0.16 17.87 -13.51
N GLY A 625 0.73 18.86 -12.83
CA GLY A 625 0.32 20.24 -13.06
C GLY A 625 -1.14 20.51 -12.68
N ALA A 626 -1.89 21.12 -13.60
CA ALA A 626 -3.32 21.39 -13.43
C ALA A 626 -4.21 20.14 -13.49
N ASP A 627 -3.72 19.05 -14.08
CA ASP A 627 -4.46 17.79 -14.28
C ASP A 627 -4.13 16.73 -13.22
N ARG A 628 -3.34 17.10 -12.19
CA ARG A 628 -3.04 16.21 -11.07
C ARG A 628 -4.31 16.02 -10.23
N VAL A 629 -4.67 14.76 -10.00
CA VAL A 629 -5.81 14.38 -9.17
C VAL A 629 -5.35 13.43 -8.05
N LEU A 630 -5.82 13.72 -6.83
CA LEU A 630 -5.70 12.84 -5.68
C LEU A 630 -7.06 12.23 -5.43
N CYS A 631 -7.18 10.93 -5.69
CA CYS A 631 -8.42 10.20 -5.43
C CYS A 631 -8.16 9.24 -4.29
N ASP A 632 -9.04 9.25 -3.30
CA ASP A 632 -9.02 8.28 -2.22
C ASP A 632 -10.36 7.58 -2.03
N THR A 633 -10.29 6.40 -1.43
CA THR A 633 -11.47 5.66 -0.99
C THR A 633 -11.18 5.02 0.35
N THR A 634 -12.23 4.78 1.13
CA THR A 634 -12.13 4.13 2.43
C THR A 634 -13.01 2.90 2.45
N LEU A 635 -12.39 1.74 2.69
CA LEU A 635 -13.06 0.46 2.86
C LEU A 635 -13.08 0.09 4.34
N GLU A 636 -14.16 -0.55 4.76
CA GLU A 636 -14.33 -1.01 6.13
C GLU A 636 -14.70 -2.50 6.17
N MET A 637 -14.17 -3.22 7.14
CA MET A 637 -14.63 -4.55 7.50
C MET A 637 -14.72 -4.69 9.01
N THR A 638 -15.63 -5.54 9.48
CA THR A 638 -15.74 -5.91 10.89
C THR A 638 -15.18 -7.31 11.09
N VAL A 639 -14.32 -7.49 12.08
CA VAL A 639 -13.73 -8.78 12.46
C VAL A 639 -14.21 -9.15 13.86
N ASP A 640 -14.87 -10.30 14.01
CA ASP A 640 -15.21 -10.84 15.34
C ASP A 640 -14.01 -11.61 15.92
N VAL A 641 -13.40 -11.05 16.97
CA VAL A 641 -12.24 -11.66 17.64
C VAL A 641 -12.72 -12.50 18.83
N ARG A 642 -12.43 -13.80 18.79
CA ARG A 642 -12.80 -14.79 19.81
C ARG A 642 -11.66 -15.09 20.79
N PRO A 643 -11.94 -15.76 21.93
CA PRO A 643 -10.89 -16.29 22.80
C PRO A 643 -9.89 -17.16 22.05
N ALA A 644 -8.67 -17.27 22.59
CA ALA A 644 -7.57 -18.05 22.00
C ALA A 644 -7.92 -19.54 21.84
N VAL A 645 -8.77 -20.07 22.71
CA VAL A 645 -9.24 -21.45 22.73
C VAL A 645 -10.76 -21.47 22.88
N ASN A 646 -11.44 -22.25 22.04
CA ASN A 646 -12.89 -22.45 22.09
C ASN A 646 -13.23 -23.94 22.11
N GLY A 647 -14.34 -24.27 22.75
CA GLY A 647 -14.97 -25.59 22.68
C GLY A 647 -16.15 -25.56 21.71
N TYR A 648 -16.18 -26.50 20.76
CA TYR A 648 -17.32 -26.73 19.88
C TYR A 648 -17.92 -28.11 20.16
N PHE A 649 -19.23 -28.15 20.38
CA PHE A 649 -19.97 -29.37 20.69
C PHE A 649 -20.75 -29.85 19.47
N VAL A 650 -20.73 -31.16 19.23
CA VAL A 650 -21.38 -31.83 18.10
C VAL A 650 -22.26 -32.96 18.62
N ASN A 651 -23.53 -32.97 18.26
CA ASN A 651 -24.48 -34.01 18.61
C ASN A 651 -25.49 -34.22 17.49
N GLY A 652 -25.37 -35.32 16.75
CA GLY A 652 -26.28 -35.65 15.65
C GLY A 652 -27.74 -35.90 16.08
N ALA A 653 -28.00 -36.11 17.36
CA ALA A 653 -29.35 -36.21 17.92
C ALA A 653 -29.94 -34.85 18.35
N SER A 654 -29.17 -33.76 18.26
CA SER A 654 -29.64 -32.42 18.59
C SER A 654 -30.73 -31.97 17.61
N THR A 655 -31.92 -31.66 18.13
CA THR A 655 -33.10 -31.25 17.34
C THR A 655 -33.54 -29.81 17.61
N GLY A 656 -32.95 -29.11 18.58
CA GLY A 656 -33.31 -27.75 19.01
C GLY A 656 -32.09 -26.85 19.29
N GLY A 657 -32.28 -25.76 20.06
CA GLY A 657 -31.21 -24.83 20.47
C GLY A 657 -30.78 -23.81 19.42
N ARG A 658 -29.73 -23.02 19.73
CA ARG A 658 -29.15 -22.01 18.83
C ARG A 658 -28.31 -22.59 17.70
N ARG A 659 -27.85 -23.85 17.84
CA ARG A 659 -26.95 -24.55 16.90
C ARG A 659 -25.66 -23.76 16.61
N ASP A 660 -25.08 -23.19 17.64
CA ASP A 660 -23.82 -22.43 17.58
C ASP A 660 -22.62 -23.21 18.14
N GLY A 661 -22.86 -24.43 18.60
CA GLY A 661 -21.85 -25.34 19.14
C GLY A 661 -21.30 -24.90 20.50
N SER A 662 -21.96 -24.00 21.24
CA SER A 662 -21.44 -23.46 22.50
C SER A 662 -21.52 -24.41 23.72
N ASP A 663 -22.42 -25.38 23.69
CA ASP A 663 -22.61 -26.42 24.71
C ASP A 663 -23.40 -27.62 24.11
N TRP A 664 -23.69 -28.65 24.91
CA TRP A 664 -24.46 -29.81 24.45
C TRP A 664 -25.90 -29.50 24.02
N GLU A 665 -26.54 -28.47 24.60
CA GLU A 665 -27.90 -28.05 24.24
C GLU A 665 -27.92 -27.30 22.89
N ASN A 666 -26.87 -26.54 22.62
CA ASN A 666 -26.68 -25.73 21.42
C ASN A 666 -25.72 -26.38 20.42
N ALA A 667 -25.45 -27.68 20.55
CA ALA A 667 -24.49 -28.43 19.75
C ALA A 667 -24.81 -28.38 18.24
N PHE A 668 -23.78 -28.42 17.42
CA PHE A 668 -23.93 -28.60 15.97
C PHE A 668 -24.50 -29.99 15.66
N PRO A 669 -25.49 -30.11 14.77
CA PRO A 669 -25.98 -31.40 14.29
C PRO A 669 -24.94 -32.18 13.46
N THR A 670 -23.95 -31.49 12.88
CA THR A 670 -22.92 -32.11 12.03
C THR A 670 -21.51 -31.76 12.47
N LEU A 671 -20.54 -32.63 12.18
CA LEU A 671 -19.14 -32.39 12.53
C LEU A 671 -18.50 -31.36 11.57
N GLU A 672 -18.98 -31.27 10.33
CA GLU A 672 -18.55 -30.31 9.32
C GLU A 672 -18.75 -28.86 9.77
N GLU A 673 -19.90 -28.56 10.39
CA GLU A 673 -20.20 -27.23 10.92
C GLU A 673 -19.16 -26.82 11.96
N ALA A 674 -18.84 -27.72 12.91
CA ALA A 674 -17.80 -27.48 13.90
C ALA A 674 -16.41 -27.32 13.26
N LEU A 675 -16.02 -28.20 12.33
CA LEU A 675 -14.72 -28.15 11.66
C LEU A 675 -14.57 -26.93 10.75
N SER A 676 -15.66 -26.40 10.20
CA SER A 676 -15.64 -25.16 9.41
C SER A 676 -15.26 -23.92 10.24
N LEU A 677 -15.51 -23.97 11.55
CA LEU A 677 -15.21 -22.89 12.51
C LEU A 677 -13.93 -23.15 13.32
N ALA A 678 -13.62 -24.42 13.59
CA ALA A 678 -12.47 -24.80 14.39
C ALA A 678 -11.17 -24.30 13.75
N SER A 679 -10.37 -23.58 14.53
CA SER A 679 -9.04 -23.14 14.14
C SER A 679 -8.07 -23.34 15.31
N GLN A 680 -6.83 -22.87 15.15
CA GLN A 680 -5.71 -23.20 16.04
C GLN A 680 -6.09 -23.17 17.53
N GLY A 681 -5.85 -24.29 18.22
CA GLY A 681 -6.09 -24.49 19.64
C GLY A 681 -7.51 -24.93 20.02
N ASP A 682 -8.46 -24.99 19.10
CA ASP A 682 -9.86 -25.36 19.43
C ASP A 682 -10.05 -26.86 19.70
N TYR A 683 -11.10 -27.14 20.47
CA TYR A 683 -11.51 -28.47 20.86
C TYR A 683 -12.90 -28.77 20.29
N VAL A 684 -13.05 -29.88 19.59
CA VAL A 684 -14.32 -30.36 19.03
C VAL A 684 -14.74 -31.64 19.76
N TRP A 685 -15.93 -31.63 20.34
CA TRP A 685 -16.44 -32.67 21.22
C TRP A 685 -17.65 -33.31 20.58
N VAL A 686 -17.55 -34.61 20.28
CA VAL A 686 -18.53 -35.31 19.46
C VAL A 686 -19.23 -36.37 20.29
N ALA A 687 -20.55 -36.18 20.47
CA ALA A 687 -21.40 -37.15 21.13
C ALA A 687 -21.51 -38.43 20.30
N GLN A 688 -21.83 -39.54 20.97
CA GLN A 688 -22.12 -40.83 20.35
C GLN A 688 -23.11 -40.68 19.20
N GLY A 689 -22.91 -41.48 18.15
CA GLY A 689 -23.68 -41.36 16.93
C GLY A 689 -22.85 -41.72 15.70
N GLU A 690 -23.50 -41.64 14.55
CA GLU A 690 -22.88 -41.84 13.25
C GLU A 690 -22.94 -40.54 12.46
N TYR A 691 -21.77 -40.05 12.05
CA TYR A 691 -21.60 -38.79 11.34
C TYR A 691 -21.09 -39.10 9.93
N THR A 692 -21.76 -38.55 8.92
CA THR A 692 -21.45 -38.77 7.51
C THR A 692 -21.28 -37.42 6.82
N PRO A 693 -20.20 -37.20 6.06
CA PRO A 693 -19.99 -35.94 5.36
C PRO A 693 -20.91 -35.79 4.14
N PRO A 694 -21.00 -34.57 3.58
CA PRO A 694 -21.65 -34.36 2.30
C PRO A 694 -21.13 -35.34 1.25
N LYS A 695 -21.98 -35.71 0.29
CA LYS A 695 -21.63 -36.67 -0.76
C LYS A 695 -20.37 -36.21 -1.52
N GLY A 696 -19.38 -37.08 -1.60
CA GLY A 696 -18.05 -36.81 -2.17
C GLY A 696 -17.09 -36.01 -1.27
N GLY A 697 -17.55 -35.59 -0.08
CA GLY A 697 -16.77 -34.85 0.90
C GLY A 697 -16.08 -35.73 1.95
N SER A 698 -15.34 -35.06 2.84
CA SER A 698 -14.54 -35.63 3.92
C SER A 698 -14.62 -34.73 5.15
N PHE A 699 -14.38 -35.27 6.34
CA PHE A 699 -14.11 -34.47 7.54
C PHE A 699 -12.71 -33.86 7.42
N LEU A 700 -12.65 -32.57 7.08
CA LEU A 700 -11.41 -31.85 6.81
C LEU A 700 -10.87 -31.20 8.09
N ILE A 701 -9.64 -31.52 8.46
CA ILE A 701 -8.88 -30.90 9.53
C ILE A 701 -7.69 -30.14 8.89
N ASP A 702 -7.85 -28.82 8.78
CA ASP A 702 -6.98 -27.94 7.98
C ASP A 702 -6.24 -26.88 8.82
N TYR A 703 -6.30 -27.02 10.15
CA TYR A 703 -5.60 -26.17 11.12
C TYR A 703 -4.86 -27.00 12.15
N ASP A 704 -3.67 -26.52 12.48
CA ASP A 704 -2.87 -27.05 13.55
C ASP A 704 -3.56 -26.95 14.93
N SER A 705 -3.25 -27.89 15.82
CA SER A 705 -3.76 -27.90 17.21
C SER A 705 -5.29 -27.89 17.32
N VAL A 706 -6.00 -28.35 16.28
CA VAL A 706 -7.43 -28.68 16.40
C VAL A 706 -7.56 -30.10 16.95
N HIS A 707 -8.25 -30.23 18.08
CA HIS A 707 -8.43 -31.52 18.75
C HIS A 707 -9.87 -32.00 18.65
N VAL A 708 -10.09 -33.12 17.96
CA VAL A 708 -11.40 -33.72 17.76
C VAL A 708 -11.52 -34.98 18.61
N TYR A 709 -12.53 -35.04 19.48
CA TYR A 709 -12.71 -36.10 20.46
C TYR A 709 -14.11 -36.73 20.38
N GLY A 710 -14.16 -38.05 20.27
CA GLY A 710 -15.35 -38.87 20.40
C GLY A 710 -15.44 -39.53 21.77
N GLY A 711 -16.51 -40.30 21.98
CA GLY A 711 -16.70 -41.07 23.20
C GLY A 711 -17.56 -40.40 24.27
N PHE A 712 -18.40 -39.43 23.89
CA PHE A 712 -19.26 -38.68 24.80
C PHE A 712 -20.71 -39.15 24.72
N LYS A 713 -21.41 -39.18 25.84
CA LYS A 713 -22.87 -39.35 25.90
C LYS A 713 -23.60 -38.09 25.44
N GLY A 714 -22.98 -36.92 25.61
CA GLY A 714 -23.58 -35.60 25.34
C GLY A 714 -24.05 -34.88 26.61
N THR A 715 -23.47 -35.21 27.75
CA THR A 715 -23.80 -34.61 29.06
C THR A 715 -22.58 -34.27 29.90
N GLU A 716 -21.40 -34.66 29.43
CA GLU A 716 -20.13 -34.50 30.13
C GLU A 716 -19.78 -33.02 30.31
N THR A 717 -19.02 -32.72 31.36
CA THR A 717 -18.44 -31.40 31.64
C THR A 717 -16.91 -31.41 31.69
N ASN A 718 -16.30 -32.60 31.58
CA ASN A 718 -14.85 -32.76 31.51
C ASN A 718 -14.42 -33.79 30.46
N LEU A 719 -13.24 -33.57 29.87
CA LEU A 719 -12.59 -34.49 28.93
C LEU A 719 -12.47 -35.92 29.46
N ASN A 720 -12.16 -36.08 30.75
CA ASN A 720 -11.89 -37.38 31.37
C ASN A 720 -13.15 -38.21 31.63
N GLU A 721 -14.34 -37.63 31.48
CA GLU A 721 -15.62 -38.33 31.66
C GLU A 721 -15.99 -39.18 30.44
N ARG A 722 -15.30 -38.97 29.30
CA ARG A 722 -15.49 -39.76 28.08
C ARG A 722 -15.34 -41.25 28.35
N LYS A 723 -16.12 -42.03 27.62
CA LYS A 723 -16.00 -43.49 27.58
C LYS A 723 -16.08 -43.98 26.14
N PRO A 724 -14.98 -43.91 25.36
CA PRO A 724 -14.98 -44.24 23.93
C PRO A 724 -15.48 -45.67 23.60
N SER A 725 -15.26 -46.63 24.52
CA SER A 725 -15.75 -48.01 24.36
C SER A 725 -17.24 -48.19 24.68
N GLU A 726 -17.87 -47.25 25.42
CA GLU A 726 -19.30 -47.28 25.77
C GLU A 726 -20.12 -46.38 24.82
N TYR A 727 -19.66 -45.14 24.59
CA TYR A 727 -20.35 -44.11 23.81
C TYR A 727 -19.75 -43.99 22.41
N ARG A 728 -20.00 -45.02 21.59
CA ARG A 728 -19.37 -45.16 20.27
C ARG A 728 -19.67 -43.97 19.35
N THR A 729 -18.62 -43.39 18.79
CA THR A 729 -18.70 -42.30 17.81
C THR A 729 -18.14 -42.79 16.48
N VAL A 730 -18.96 -42.79 15.42
CA VAL A 730 -18.63 -43.35 14.11
C VAL A 730 -18.54 -42.23 13.08
N LEU A 731 -17.40 -42.16 12.38
CA LEU A 731 -17.22 -41.34 11.19
C LEU A 731 -17.36 -42.26 9.96
N ARG A 732 -18.38 -42.03 9.14
CA ARG A 732 -18.68 -42.82 7.95
C ARG A 732 -18.36 -42.03 6.69
N GLY A 733 -17.61 -42.63 5.75
CA GLY A 733 -17.33 -42.03 4.45
C GLY A 733 -18.55 -41.94 3.53
N ASN A 734 -18.51 -41.02 2.57
CA ASN A 734 -19.60 -40.78 1.61
C ASN A 734 -19.08 -40.61 0.17
N GLY A 735 -18.21 -41.52 -0.29
CA GLY A 735 -17.65 -41.48 -1.65
C GLY A 735 -16.29 -40.79 -1.78
N ASN A 736 -15.58 -40.56 -0.66
CA ASN A 736 -14.20 -40.06 -0.61
C ASN A 736 -13.49 -40.59 0.66
N SER A 737 -12.29 -40.08 0.97
CA SER A 737 -11.62 -40.32 2.26
C SER A 737 -12.54 -39.91 3.41
N VAL A 738 -12.57 -40.66 4.51
CA VAL A 738 -13.43 -40.28 5.65
C VAL A 738 -12.88 -39.03 6.34
N VAL A 739 -11.59 -39.04 6.71
CA VAL A 739 -10.91 -37.93 7.38
C VAL A 739 -9.69 -37.50 6.58
N ILE A 740 -9.49 -36.18 6.45
CA ILE A 740 -8.31 -35.60 5.81
C ILE A 740 -7.64 -34.64 6.79
N PHE A 741 -6.38 -34.91 7.12
CA PHE A 741 -5.46 -33.91 7.67
C PHE A 741 -4.79 -33.21 6.48
N ASP A 742 -4.98 -31.89 6.34
CA ASP A 742 -4.50 -31.16 5.18
C ASP A 742 -3.34 -30.21 5.56
N GLY A 743 -2.17 -30.47 5.00
CA GLY A 743 -0.95 -29.68 5.20
C GLY A 743 -0.79 -28.52 4.23
N SER A 744 -1.65 -28.42 3.20
CA SER A 744 -1.52 -27.43 2.11
C SER A 744 -1.95 -26.01 2.51
N THR A 745 -2.49 -25.82 3.72
CA THR A 745 -2.99 -24.53 4.16
C THR A 745 -1.88 -23.60 4.65
N THR A 746 -1.94 -22.33 4.26
CA THR A 746 -0.94 -21.28 4.60
C THR A 746 -1.27 -20.53 5.89
N TYR A 747 -2.17 -21.09 6.72
CA TYR A 747 -2.79 -20.37 7.84
C TYR A 747 -1.98 -20.38 9.14
N THR A 748 -0.90 -21.17 9.22
CA THR A 748 0.01 -21.21 10.36
C THR A 748 1.28 -20.41 10.03
N ASN A 749 2.12 -20.12 11.03
CA ASN A 749 3.24 -19.17 11.01
C ASN A 749 4.40 -19.52 10.04
N GLY A 750 4.15 -19.74 8.74
CA GLY A 750 5.15 -20.16 7.76
C GLY A 750 5.51 -21.65 7.82
N PHE A 751 4.67 -22.49 8.44
CA PHE A 751 4.85 -23.94 8.56
C PHE A 751 3.68 -24.69 7.92
N CYS A 752 3.81 -26.00 7.76
CA CYS A 752 2.77 -26.90 7.24
C CYS A 752 1.47 -26.81 8.03
N GLY A 753 0.33 -26.95 7.35
CA GLY A 753 -1.01 -26.67 7.90
C GLY A 753 -1.42 -27.38 9.20
N THR A 754 -0.84 -28.53 9.54
CA THR A 754 -1.13 -29.32 10.76
C THR A 754 0.13 -29.94 11.35
N SER A 755 0.33 -29.81 12.68
CA SER A 755 1.37 -30.50 13.45
C SER A 755 0.79 -31.68 14.24
N ARG A 756 1.66 -32.42 14.96
CA ARG A 756 1.28 -33.54 15.82
C ARG A 756 0.29 -33.18 16.93
N ASP A 757 0.19 -31.90 17.30
CA ASP A 757 -0.78 -31.44 18.29
C ASP A 757 -2.22 -31.57 17.79
N THR A 758 -2.44 -31.49 16.46
CA THR A 758 -3.72 -31.80 15.83
C THR A 758 -4.12 -33.25 16.10
N ARG A 759 -5.38 -33.51 16.48
CA ARG A 759 -5.77 -34.82 17.03
C ARG A 759 -7.14 -35.29 16.59
N LEU A 760 -7.24 -36.59 16.28
CA LEU A 760 -8.48 -37.36 16.17
C LEU A 760 -8.44 -38.50 17.19
N ASP A 761 -9.39 -38.54 18.12
CA ASP A 761 -9.34 -39.44 19.28
C ASP A 761 -10.69 -40.04 19.65
N GLY A 762 -10.77 -41.37 19.72
CA GLY A 762 -11.97 -42.08 20.19
C GLY A 762 -13.01 -42.37 19.11
N PHE A 763 -12.61 -42.51 17.84
CA PHE A 763 -13.54 -42.70 16.71
C PHE A 763 -13.45 -44.08 16.09
N THR A 764 -14.58 -44.59 15.58
CA THR A 764 -14.58 -45.61 14.54
C THR A 764 -14.66 -44.93 13.17
N VAL A 765 -13.67 -45.12 12.29
CA VAL A 765 -13.59 -44.55 10.95
C VAL A 765 -13.86 -45.64 9.91
N LEU A 766 -14.95 -45.55 9.14
CA LEU A 766 -15.34 -46.61 8.20
C LEU A 766 -16.07 -46.13 6.94
N GLY A 767 -16.18 -47.01 5.93
CA GLY A 767 -16.97 -46.73 4.72
C GLY A 767 -16.35 -45.74 3.74
N GLY A 768 -15.08 -45.36 3.95
CA GLY A 768 -14.33 -44.53 3.03
C GLY A 768 -14.09 -45.21 1.69
N THR A 769 -14.20 -44.43 0.61
CA THR A 769 -13.97 -44.89 -0.76
C THR A 769 -13.24 -43.82 -1.56
N ALA A 770 -11.93 -43.97 -1.71
CA ALA A 770 -11.07 -42.93 -2.28
C ALA A 770 -10.05 -43.50 -3.27
N LEU A 771 -9.29 -42.62 -3.92
CA LEU A 771 -8.08 -43.03 -4.63
C LEU A 771 -7.05 -43.52 -3.61
N ASP A 772 -6.68 -42.66 -2.65
CA ASP A 772 -5.70 -42.93 -1.60
C ASP A 772 -6.24 -42.53 -0.22
N GLY A 773 -5.80 -43.22 0.84
CA GLY A 773 -6.14 -42.88 2.21
C GLY A 773 -7.65 -42.92 2.47
N ALA A 774 -8.31 -44.02 2.13
CA ALA A 774 -9.77 -44.08 2.13
C ALA A 774 -10.36 -43.92 3.54
N GLY A 775 -9.75 -44.48 4.58
CA GLY A 775 -10.10 -44.15 5.96
C GLY A 775 -9.59 -42.77 6.36
N ILE A 776 -8.27 -42.64 6.51
CA ILE A 776 -7.60 -41.41 6.92
C ILE A 776 -6.49 -41.06 5.92
N LEU A 777 -6.47 -39.81 5.47
CA LEU A 777 -5.46 -39.27 4.57
C LEU A 777 -4.71 -38.13 5.27
N PHE A 778 -3.39 -38.26 5.44
CA PHE A 778 -2.50 -37.14 5.72
C PHE A 778 -1.98 -36.62 4.39
N ARG A 779 -2.50 -35.47 3.95
CA ARG A 779 -2.23 -34.88 2.63
C ARG A 779 -1.16 -33.80 2.73
N ALA A 780 -0.32 -33.70 1.69
CA ALA A 780 0.60 -32.58 1.49
C ALA A 780 1.52 -32.32 2.69
N GLY A 781 2.10 -33.38 3.25
CA GLY A 781 3.03 -33.30 4.37
C GLY A 781 2.39 -33.02 5.74
N ALA A 782 1.07 -33.13 5.85
CA ALA A 782 0.33 -32.98 7.11
C ALA A 782 0.88 -33.90 8.21
N SER A 783 0.93 -33.38 9.44
CA SER A 783 1.15 -34.15 10.65
C SER A 783 -0.11 -34.17 11.52
N GLY A 784 -0.18 -35.11 12.46
CA GLY A 784 -1.31 -35.21 13.36
C GLY A 784 -1.31 -36.51 14.15
N THR A 785 -2.22 -36.58 15.12
CA THR A 785 -2.34 -37.70 16.04
C THR A 785 -3.67 -38.44 15.81
N VAL A 786 -3.60 -39.72 15.48
CA VAL A 786 -4.75 -40.65 15.50
C VAL A 786 -4.63 -41.55 16.72
N ALA A 787 -5.63 -41.49 17.59
CA ALA A 787 -5.57 -42.06 18.93
C ALA A 787 -6.82 -42.85 19.28
N ASN A 788 -6.67 -43.94 20.03
CA ASN A 788 -7.78 -44.69 20.64
C ASN A 788 -8.93 -44.95 19.64
N SER A 789 -8.57 -45.26 18.39
CA SER A 789 -9.51 -45.29 17.27
C SER A 789 -9.53 -46.66 16.61
N VAL A 790 -10.58 -46.90 15.83
CA VAL A 790 -10.74 -48.11 14.99
C VAL A 790 -10.92 -47.66 13.56
N VAL A 791 -9.95 -47.88 12.68
CA VAL A 791 -10.02 -47.56 11.25
C VAL A 791 -10.32 -48.84 10.48
N LYS A 792 -11.56 -49.00 10.01
CA LYS A 792 -11.99 -50.25 9.40
C LYS A 792 -12.93 -50.15 8.23
N GLU A 793 -12.97 -51.19 7.40
CA GLU A 793 -13.93 -51.29 6.29
C GLU A 793 -13.83 -50.11 5.29
N ASN A 794 -12.62 -49.64 5.02
CA ASN A 794 -12.35 -48.59 4.03
C ASN A 794 -11.70 -49.19 2.78
N THR A 795 -11.99 -48.63 1.61
CA THR A 795 -11.48 -49.14 0.32
C THR A 795 -10.84 -48.03 -0.50
N ALA A 796 -9.51 -48.11 -0.69
CA ALA A 796 -8.75 -47.29 -1.62
C ALA A 796 -8.56 -48.02 -2.96
N ARG A 797 -8.53 -47.28 -4.08
CA ARG A 797 -8.18 -47.85 -5.39
C ARG A 797 -6.68 -47.93 -5.61
N GLY A 798 -5.93 -46.98 -5.05
CA GLY A 798 -4.48 -46.90 -5.07
C GLY A 798 -3.89 -47.36 -3.75
N HIS A 799 -3.65 -46.43 -2.83
CA HIS A 799 -2.77 -46.62 -1.68
C HIS A 799 -3.47 -46.36 -0.34
N GLY A 800 -3.13 -47.13 0.70
CA GLY A 800 -3.55 -46.84 2.07
C GLY A 800 -5.06 -46.98 2.27
N GLY A 801 -5.56 -48.22 2.28
CA GLY A 801 -7.00 -48.47 2.45
C GLY A 801 -7.52 -47.90 3.77
N GLY A 802 -6.81 -48.21 4.86
CA GLY A 802 -7.08 -47.63 6.17
C GLY A 802 -6.48 -46.24 6.30
N ILE A 803 -5.15 -46.14 6.24
CA ILE A 803 -4.42 -44.89 6.45
C ILE A 803 -3.39 -44.70 5.33
N TYR A 804 -3.36 -43.51 4.73
CA TYR A 804 -2.29 -43.07 3.84
C TYR A 804 -1.58 -41.86 4.42
N ILE A 805 -0.25 -41.94 4.52
CA ILE A 805 0.61 -40.83 4.94
C ILE A 805 1.39 -40.35 3.72
N ASP A 806 1.03 -39.19 3.20
CA ASP A 806 1.75 -38.54 2.11
C ASP A 806 2.98 -37.80 2.66
N GLY A 807 4.18 -38.22 2.28
CA GLY A 807 5.41 -37.52 2.66
C GLY A 807 5.61 -36.19 1.95
N ALA A 808 6.74 -35.54 2.26
CA ALA A 808 7.05 -34.13 2.00
C ALA A 808 6.47 -33.53 0.71
N TYR A 809 5.78 -32.39 0.88
CA TYR A 809 5.30 -31.53 -0.20
C TYR A 809 6.25 -30.34 -0.37
N ALA A 810 6.38 -29.78 -1.58
CA ALA A 810 7.26 -28.65 -1.84
C ALA A 810 6.92 -27.46 -0.91
N GLY A 811 7.83 -27.16 0.03
CA GLY A 811 7.66 -26.12 1.06
C GLY A 811 7.27 -26.62 2.46
N CYS A 812 7.06 -27.93 2.64
CA CYS A 812 6.61 -28.52 3.89
C CYS A 812 7.36 -29.84 4.21
N THR A 813 8.21 -29.84 5.25
CA THR A 813 9.00 -31.02 5.68
C THR A 813 8.47 -31.67 6.97
N SER A 814 7.27 -31.33 7.44
CA SER A 814 6.80 -31.71 8.79
C SER A 814 6.11 -33.07 8.89
N SER A 815 5.97 -33.86 7.81
CA SER A 815 5.30 -35.17 7.87
C SER A 815 6.01 -36.18 8.77
N ASP A 816 7.18 -35.85 9.33
CA ASP A 816 7.98 -36.70 10.21
C ASP A 816 7.42 -36.87 11.63
N ASP A 817 6.29 -36.23 11.99
CA ASP A 817 5.73 -36.28 13.35
C ASP A 817 4.28 -36.78 13.42
N VAL A 818 3.80 -37.52 12.41
CA VAL A 818 2.52 -38.23 12.53
C VAL A 818 2.62 -39.25 13.68
N LEU A 819 1.60 -39.28 14.54
CA LEU A 819 1.48 -40.25 15.63
C LEU A 819 0.22 -41.08 15.44
N ILE A 820 0.39 -42.40 15.34
CA ILE A 820 -0.72 -43.35 15.39
C ILE A 820 -0.54 -44.15 16.66
N TYR A 821 -1.53 -44.15 17.55
CA TYR A 821 -1.39 -44.89 18.79
C TYR A 821 -2.68 -45.49 19.34
N ASN A 822 -2.54 -46.62 20.04
CA ASN A 822 -3.64 -47.35 20.65
C ASN A 822 -4.81 -47.54 19.67
N THR A 823 -4.49 -47.85 18.41
CA THR A 823 -5.43 -47.84 17.28
C THR A 823 -5.45 -49.21 16.61
N GLU A 824 -6.65 -49.65 16.27
CA GLU A 824 -6.87 -50.81 15.40
C GLU A 824 -7.07 -50.34 13.96
N VAL A 825 -6.35 -50.95 13.02
CA VAL A 825 -6.54 -50.74 11.58
C VAL A 825 -6.87 -52.10 10.94
N SER A 826 -8.14 -52.32 10.59
CA SER A 826 -8.62 -53.64 10.21
C SER A 826 -9.61 -53.65 9.04
N HIS A 827 -9.67 -54.73 8.27
CA HIS A 827 -10.65 -54.87 7.18
C HIS A 827 -10.62 -53.76 6.13
N ASN A 828 -9.48 -53.14 5.91
CA ASN A 828 -9.31 -52.15 4.88
C ASN A 828 -8.72 -52.77 3.61
N ARG A 829 -9.05 -52.21 2.44
CA ARG A 829 -8.64 -52.71 1.13
C ARG A 829 -7.94 -51.62 0.31
N ALA A 830 -6.84 -51.97 -0.36
CA ALA A 830 -6.16 -51.09 -1.32
C ALA A 830 -5.50 -51.89 -2.46
N SER A 831 -4.93 -51.23 -3.46
CA SER A 831 -3.95 -51.88 -4.34
C SER A 831 -2.64 -52.11 -3.57
N THR A 832 -2.19 -51.14 -2.78
CA THR A 832 -0.96 -51.22 -1.99
C THR A 832 -1.18 -50.65 -0.59
N GLY A 833 -0.69 -51.31 0.46
CA GLY A 833 -0.87 -50.83 1.83
C GLY A 833 -2.34 -50.87 2.28
N GLY A 834 -2.92 -52.07 2.36
CA GLY A 834 -4.34 -52.26 2.69
C GLY A 834 -4.70 -51.59 4.03
N GLY A 835 -3.91 -51.85 5.07
CA GLY A 835 -4.02 -51.18 6.37
C GLY A 835 -3.41 -49.79 6.34
N LEU A 836 -2.09 -49.70 6.14
CA LEU A 836 -1.35 -48.46 6.14
C LEU A 836 -0.38 -48.35 4.96
N TYR A 837 -0.34 -47.19 4.33
CA TYR A 837 0.68 -46.84 3.34
C TYR A 837 1.46 -45.60 3.80
N ASN A 838 2.78 -45.70 3.83
CA ASN A 838 3.68 -44.59 4.15
C ASN A 838 4.49 -44.17 2.92
N ASN A 839 4.33 -42.92 2.51
CA ASN A 839 5.04 -42.32 1.38
C ASN A 839 6.19 -41.40 1.83
N GLY A 840 7.12 -41.89 2.66
CA GLY A 840 8.33 -41.13 3.01
C GLY A 840 8.31 -40.37 4.36
N SER A 841 7.32 -40.60 5.23
CA SER A 841 7.27 -40.03 6.58
C SER A 841 8.08 -40.85 7.61
N SER A 842 8.56 -40.19 8.67
CA SER A 842 9.16 -40.80 9.87
C SER A 842 8.15 -41.01 11.03
N PHE A 843 6.88 -41.27 10.71
CA PHE A 843 5.80 -41.40 11.71
C PHE A 843 6.10 -42.40 12.84
N LEU A 844 5.43 -42.19 13.97
CA LEU A 844 5.51 -43.04 15.15
C LEU A 844 4.23 -43.87 15.30
N SER A 845 4.39 -45.18 15.25
CA SER A 845 3.37 -46.18 15.58
C SER A 845 3.65 -46.74 16.97
N LEU A 846 2.68 -46.61 17.89
CA LEU A 846 2.77 -47.15 19.23
C LEU A 846 1.51 -47.92 19.61
N ASN A 847 1.66 -49.18 20.05
CA ASN A 847 0.55 -49.96 20.60
C ASN A 847 -0.62 -50.10 19.60
N ASN A 848 -0.32 -50.41 18.34
CA ASN A 848 -1.34 -50.54 17.30
C ASN A 848 -1.51 -51.99 16.84
N THR A 849 -2.68 -52.32 16.32
CA THR A 849 -2.93 -53.62 15.67
C THR A 849 -3.39 -53.41 14.23
N LEU A 850 -2.62 -53.91 13.27
CA LEU A 850 -2.93 -53.88 11.84
C LEU A 850 -3.23 -55.32 11.37
N SER A 851 -4.51 -55.66 11.19
CA SER A 851 -4.94 -57.04 10.95
C SER A 851 -6.18 -57.16 10.07
N GLY A 852 -6.29 -58.24 9.30
CA GLY A 852 -7.44 -58.50 8.43
C GLY A 852 -7.57 -57.51 7.26
N ASN A 853 -6.51 -56.78 6.91
CA ASN A 853 -6.48 -55.89 5.75
C ASN A 853 -6.10 -56.64 4.47
N MET A 854 -6.41 -56.06 3.30
CA MET A 854 -6.18 -56.68 1.99
C MET A 854 -5.50 -55.71 1.01
N ALA A 855 -4.46 -56.16 0.32
CA ALA A 855 -3.89 -55.45 -0.82
C ALA A 855 -3.18 -56.41 -1.80
N LEU A 856 -2.74 -55.91 -2.95
CA LEU A 856 -1.85 -56.66 -3.84
C LEU A 856 -0.39 -56.67 -3.33
N SER A 857 -0.02 -55.74 -2.45
CA SER A 857 1.34 -55.61 -1.90
C SER A 857 1.32 -54.90 -0.54
N GLY A 858 2.02 -55.47 0.45
CA GLY A 858 2.12 -54.95 1.82
C GLY A 858 0.74 -54.73 2.46
N SER A 859 -0.08 -55.78 2.52
CA SER A 859 -1.50 -55.67 2.90
C SER A 859 -1.75 -55.09 4.29
N GLY A 860 -0.89 -55.37 5.27
CA GLY A 860 -0.91 -54.72 6.58
C GLY A 860 -0.27 -53.33 6.52
N PHE A 861 1.01 -53.29 6.13
CA PHE A 861 1.80 -52.06 6.07
C PHE A 861 2.71 -52.04 4.83
N TYR A 862 2.60 -50.99 4.02
CA TYR A 862 3.53 -50.69 2.95
C TYR A 862 4.33 -49.43 3.26
N ASN A 863 5.65 -49.53 3.26
CA ASN A 863 6.56 -48.42 3.40
C ASN A 863 7.26 -48.15 2.06
N SER A 864 6.91 -47.06 1.38
CA SER A 864 7.55 -46.69 0.12
C SER A 864 8.98 -46.17 0.37
N GLU A 865 9.11 -45.22 1.31
CA GLU A 865 10.37 -44.60 1.74
C GLU A 865 10.26 -44.16 3.22
N GLY A 866 11.26 -43.43 3.76
CA GLY A 866 11.19 -42.83 5.10
C GLY A 866 11.76 -43.69 6.24
N ARG A 867 11.56 -43.26 7.49
CA ARG A 867 12.15 -43.90 8.69
C ARG A 867 11.15 -44.05 9.85
N PRO A 868 9.98 -44.68 9.62
CA PRO A 868 8.96 -44.80 10.65
C PRO A 868 9.45 -45.62 11.84
N THR A 869 8.98 -45.28 13.04
CA THR A 869 9.28 -46.00 14.28
C THR A 869 8.05 -46.77 14.73
N LEU A 870 8.15 -48.09 14.82
CA LEU A 870 7.07 -48.98 15.24
C LEU A 870 7.43 -49.65 16.56
N ARG A 871 6.55 -49.49 17.56
CA ARG A 871 6.77 -49.94 18.94
C ARG A 871 5.53 -50.62 19.50
N ASN A 872 5.70 -51.76 20.16
CA ASN A 872 4.59 -52.50 20.77
C ASN A 872 3.44 -52.76 19.78
N THR A 873 3.73 -52.93 18.50
CA THR A 873 2.71 -53.01 17.43
C THR A 873 2.59 -54.44 16.92
N ILE A 874 1.35 -54.86 16.62
CA ILE A 874 1.06 -56.12 15.95
C ILE A 874 0.71 -55.83 14.48
N VAL A 875 1.39 -56.50 13.55
CA VAL A 875 1.00 -56.56 12.13
C VAL A 875 0.86 -58.03 11.76
N TRP A 876 -0.37 -58.51 11.71
CA TRP A 876 -0.63 -59.94 11.55
C TRP A 876 -1.96 -60.24 10.84
N GLY A 877 -1.98 -61.29 10.03
CA GLY A 877 -3.20 -61.84 9.46
C GLY A 877 -3.79 -60.93 8.39
N ASN A 878 -2.94 -60.31 7.57
CA ASN A 878 -3.35 -59.50 6.43
C ASN A 878 -3.18 -60.32 5.13
N LEU A 879 -4.02 -60.04 4.13
CA LEU A 879 -4.09 -60.81 2.89
C LEU A 879 -3.43 -60.03 1.75
N THR A 880 -2.22 -60.43 1.38
CA THR A 880 -1.50 -59.92 0.21
C THR A 880 -1.77 -60.82 -0.97
N ASP A 881 -2.46 -60.29 -1.98
CA ASP A 881 -2.93 -61.05 -3.15
C ASP A 881 -3.66 -62.35 -2.77
N GLY A 882 -4.54 -62.25 -1.77
CA GLY A 882 -5.32 -63.37 -1.23
C GLY A 882 -4.55 -64.36 -0.35
N SER A 883 -3.27 -64.13 -0.06
CA SER A 883 -2.41 -65.02 0.72
C SER A 883 -1.89 -64.38 2.02
N LEU A 884 -1.60 -65.21 3.04
CA LEU A 884 -0.95 -64.78 4.29
C LEU A 884 0.58 -64.67 4.12
N GLY A 885 1.23 -63.89 4.99
CA GLY A 885 2.70 -63.82 5.10
C GLY A 885 3.35 -62.67 4.32
N GLY A 886 2.58 -61.90 3.56
CA GLY A 886 3.02 -60.68 2.87
C GLY A 886 2.60 -59.40 3.59
N ASP A 887 2.44 -59.44 4.91
CA ASP A 887 1.81 -58.40 5.72
C ASP A 887 2.53 -57.05 5.65
N VAL A 888 3.87 -57.08 5.56
CA VAL A 888 4.70 -55.89 5.48
C VAL A 888 5.54 -55.91 4.20
N LEU A 889 5.58 -54.78 3.49
CA LEU A 889 6.51 -54.57 2.39
C LEU A 889 7.24 -53.23 2.61
N ASN A 890 8.57 -53.28 2.60
CA ASN A 890 9.43 -52.11 2.67
C ASN A 890 10.13 -51.87 1.32
N GLY A 891 9.63 -50.90 0.54
CA GLY A 891 10.16 -50.50 -0.76
C GLY A 891 11.42 -49.63 -0.68
N GLY A 892 11.65 -48.96 0.46
CA GLY A 892 12.78 -48.03 0.64
C GLY A 892 12.85 -47.42 2.05
N GLY A 893 13.97 -46.79 2.39
CA GLY A 893 14.19 -46.18 3.71
C GLY A 893 14.65 -47.16 4.80
N SER A 894 14.50 -46.79 6.07
CA SER A 894 14.91 -47.66 7.21
C SER A 894 13.94 -47.60 8.40
N PRO A 895 12.78 -48.28 8.31
CA PRO A 895 11.87 -48.46 9.44
C PRO A 895 12.59 -49.01 10.67
N TYR A 896 12.24 -48.53 11.86
CA TYR A 896 12.78 -49.02 13.14
C TYR A 896 11.70 -49.75 13.92
N TRP A 897 11.94 -51.04 14.19
CA TRP A 897 10.97 -51.93 14.84
C TRP A 897 11.47 -52.34 16.20
N ARG A 898 10.61 -52.29 17.23
CA ARG A 898 11.03 -52.68 18.58
C ARG A 898 9.83 -53.16 19.41
N HIS A 899 9.96 -54.33 20.03
CA HIS A 899 8.84 -54.97 20.75
C HIS A 899 7.59 -55.14 19.87
N CYS A 900 7.74 -55.56 18.61
CA CYS A 900 6.61 -55.80 17.70
C CYS A 900 6.38 -57.29 17.42
N ASN A 901 5.16 -57.65 17.03
CA ASN A 901 4.84 -58.97 16.47
C ASN A 901 4.42 -58.79 15.01
N VAL A 902 5.22 -59.30 14.08
CA VAL A 902 5.08 -59.05 12.65
C VAL A 902 5.18 -60.37 11.91
N SER A 903 4.15 -60.70 11.13
CA SER A 903 4.18 -61.88 10.26
C SER A 903 5.33 -61.77 9.26
N GLY A 904 6.21 -62.76 9.23
CA GLY A 904 7.41 -62.74 8.38
C GLY A 904 8.50 -61.80 8.88
N TRP A 905 8.56 -61.51 10.18
CA TRP A 905 9.61 -60.66 10.77
C TRP A 905 11.03 -61.13 10.39
N GLY A 906 11.83 -60.19 9.89
CA GLY A 906 13.24 -60.40 9.57
C GLY A 906 13.96 -59.08 9.29
N GLY A 907 15.29 -59.11 9.26
CA GLY A 907 16.12 -57.90 9.08
C GLY A 907 15.94 -57.15 7.76
N THR A 908 15.24 -57.73 6.78
CA THR A 908 14.90 -57.09 5.50
C THR A 908 13.76 -56.07 5.63
N LEU A 909 12.95 -56.15 6.69
CA LEU A 909 11.84 -55.22 6.94
C LEU A 909 12.29 -53.89 7.58
N GLY A 910 13.56 -53.78 7.99
CA GLY A 910 14.14 -52.56 8.55
C GLY A 910 15.16 -52.82 9.65
N ARG A 911 15.43 -51.80 10.46
CA ARG A 911 16.34 -51.85 11.60
C ARG A 911 15.67 -52.54 12.78
N ASP A 912 16.34 -53.57 13.31
CA ASP A 912 15.93 -54.27 14.51
C ASP A 912 16.35 -53.49 15.78
N GLY A 913 15.37 -53.04 16.54
CA GLY A 913 15.53 -52.44 17.86
C GLY A 913 15.48 -53.43 19.02
N GLY A 914 15.29 -54.72 18.73
CA GLY A 914 15.22 -55.82 19.69
C GLY A 914 13.79 -56.21 20.08
N ASN A 915 13.65 -57.47 20.52
CA ASN A 915 12.41 -58.08 21.04
C ASN A 915 11.23 -58.08 20.05
N ASN A 916 11.53 -58.15 18.75
CA ASN A 916 10.52 -58.38 17.72
C ASN A 916 10.30 -59.90 17.51
N MET A 917 9.09 -60.29 17.11
CA MET A 917 8.73 -61.70 16.90
C MET A 917 7.87 -61.93 15.65
N ASP A 918 7.88 -63.17 15.17
CA ASP A 918 7.01 -63.72 14.13
C ASP A 918 6.25 -64.91 14.71
N ARG A 919 5.15 -64.65 15.42
CA ARG A 919 4.32 -65.70 16.04
C ARG A 919 2.85 -65.32 16.00
N ASP A 920 1.99 -66.30 15.75
CA ASP A 920 0.53 -66.07 15.74
C ASP A 920 0.10 -65.39 17.05
N PRO A 921 -0.45 -64.16 17.01
CA PRO A 921 -0.87 -63.41 18.19
C PRO A 921 -2.11 -64.02 18.85
N LEU A 922 -2.70 -65.08 18.29
CA LEU A 922 -3.84 -65.79 18.87
C LEU A 922 -5.00 -64.86 19.26
N PHE A 923 -5.42 -64.04 18.29
CA PHE A 923 -6.61 -63.21 18.42
C PHE A 923 -7.84 -64.04 18.81
N LEU A 924 -8.74 -63.48 19.62
CA LEU A 924 -10.03 -64.10 19.96
C LEU A 924 -10.79 -64.48 18.70
N ARG A 925 -10.69 -63.66 17.65
CA ARG A 925 -11.19 -64.00 16.32
C ARG A 925 -10.39 -63.33 15.21
N LYS A 926 -9.83 -64.14 14.32
CA LYS A 926 -9.08 -63.68 13.14
C LYS A 926 -10.01 -62.98 12.14
N GLY A 927 -9.41 -62.09 11.34
CA GLY A 927 -10.12 -61.29 10.34
C GLY A 927 -10.47 -62.01 9.03
N TYR A 928 -10.36 -63.34 9.00
CA TYR A 928 -10.58 -64.17 7.82
C TYR A 928 -11.03 -65.58 8.24
N ASP A 929 -11.74 -66.27 7.34
CA ASP A 929 -12.15 -67.66 7.46
C ASP A 929 -11.01 -68.63 7.11
N SER A 930 -11.20 -69.93 7.34
CA SER A 930 -10.18 -70.96 7.05
C SER A 930 -9.79 -71.04 5.56
N ASP A 931 -10.66 -70.59 4.68
CA ASP A 931 -10.44 -70.48 3.23
C ASP A 931 -9.81 -69.15 2.81
N LEU A 932 -9.37 -68.33 3.79
CA LEU A 932 -8.83 -66.97 3.62
C LEU A 932 -9.86 -65.93 3.13
N THR A 933 -11.15 -66.24 3.18
CA THR A 933 -12.20 -65.24 2.91
C THR A 933 -12.18 -64.17 4.02
N PRO A 934 -12.06 -62.86 3.70
CA PRO A 934 -12.06 -61.80 4.72
C PRO A 934 -13.39 -61.70 5.45
N ARG A 935 -13.34 -61.50 6.76
CA ARG A 935 -14.51 -61.41 7.65
C ARG A 935 -14.59 -60.08 8.35
N LYS A 936 -15.69 -59.34 8.23
CA LYS A 936 -15.82 -57.99 8.84
C LYS A 936 -15.98 -58.00 10.38
N ASP A 937 -16.16 -59.18 10.98
CA ASP A 937 -16.47 -59.40 12.39
C ASP A 937 -15.29 -59.94 13.20
N GLY A 938 -14.05 -59.64 12.80
CA GLY A 938 -12.84 -59.97 13.56
C GLY A 938 -12.81 -59.34 14.97
N ASP A 939 -12.14 -60.01 15.91
CA ASP A 939 -11.92 -59.55 17.29
C ASP A 939 -10.44 -59.74 17.63
N TYR A 940 -9.70 -58.63 17.54
CA TYR A 940 -8.25 -58.61 17.63
C TYR A 940 -7.71 -58.48 19.06
N ARG A 941 -8.56 -58.75 20.07
CA ARG A 941 -8.10 -58.95 21.45
C ARG A 941 -7.29 -60.25 21.54
N LEU A 942 -6.30 -60.27 22.41
CA LEU A 942 -5.45 -61.45 22.63
C LEU A 942 -6.17 -62.49 23.51
N ASN A 943 -5.86 -63.77 23.33
CA ASN A 943 -6.24 -64.81 24.29
C ASN A 943 -5.10 -65.11 25.28
N ASN A 944 -5.34 -65.96 26.29
CA ASN A 944 -4.39 -66.19 27.38
C ASN A 944 -3.04 -66.80 26.96
N SER A 945 -3.01 -67.47 25.80
CA SER A 945 -1.85 -68.20 25.32
C SER A 945 -1.08 -67.41 24.27
N SER A 946 -1.53 -66.17 24.00
CA SER A 946 -0.94 -65.33 22.97
C SER A 946 0.52 -64.99 23.30
N PRO A 947 1.44 -65.11 22.32
CA PRO A 947 2.83 -64.71 22.49
C PRO A 947 3.00 -63.20 22.62
N SER A 948 1.97 -62.42 22.30
CA SER A 948 1.98 -60.95 22.41
C SER A 948 1.58 -60.45 23.81
N VAL A 949 1.12 -61.34 24.69
CA VAL A 949 0.81 -61.03 26.09
C VAL A 949 2.12 -60.81 26.87
N ASN A 950 2.19 -59.71 27.63
CA ASN A 950 3.32 -59.30 28.45
C ASN A 950 4.67 -59.21 27.69
N PHE A 951 4.63 -58.92 26.38
CA PHE A 951 5.84 -58.85 25.54
C PHE A 951 6.16 -57.46 24.97
N GLY A 952 5.33 -56.47 25.28
CA GLY A 952 5.60 -55.08 24.98
C GLY A 952 6.63 -54.47 25.95
N TYR A 953 6.84 -53.16 25.81
CA TYR A 953 7.78 -52.42 26.65
C TYR A 953 7.09 -51.25 27.35
N ASN A 954 6.99 -51.35 28.68
CA ASN A 954 6.29 -50.36 29.50
C ASN A 954 6.82 -48.94 29.35
N PRO A 955 8.14 -48.67 29.26
CA PRO A 955 8.60 -47.31 29.11
C PRO A 955 8.07 -46.62 27.86
N PHE A 956 7.70 -47.31 26.78
CA PHE A 956 7.03 -46.64 25.66
C PHE A 956 5.59 -46.21 26.00
N VAL A 957 4.95 -46.90 26.94
CA VAL A 957 3.63 -46.54 27.46
C VAL A 957 3.76 -45.47 28.55
N LEU A 958 4.73 -45.62 29.45
CA LEU A 958 4.95 -44.85 30.69
C LEU A 958 5.75 -43.56 30.46
N SER A 959 6.59 -43.51 29.43
CA SER A 959 7.41 -42.36 29.08
C SER A 959 7.16 -41.92 27.64
N GLY A 960 7.08 -40.61 27.42
CA GLY A 960 7.21 -40.03 26.08
C GLY A 960 5.93 -39.52 25.40
N PHE A 961 4.75 -39.59 26.02
CA PHE A 961 3.51 -39.07 25.42
C PHE A 961 2.70 -38.25 26.41
N ARG A 962 2.41 -37.01 26.01
CA ARG A 962 1.54 -36.07 26.72
C ARG A 962 0.09 -36.41 26.39
N THR A 963 -0.64 -37.03 27.32
CA THR A 963 -2.10 -37.19 27.17
C THR A 963 -2.78 -36.02 27.87
N ILE A 964 -3.61 -35.30 27.12
CA ILE A 964 -4.41 -34.20 27.67
C ILE A 964 -5.48 -34.80 28.60
N VAL A 965 -5.58 -34.27 29.82
CA VAL A 965 -6.59 -34.61 30.82
C VAL A 965 -7.14 -33.35 31.48
N GLY A 966 -8.36 -33.45 32.01
CA GLY A 966 -8.88 -32.45 32.96
C GLY A 966 -9.37 -31.14 32.35
N LEU A 967 -9.65 -31.08 31.04
CA LEU A 967 -10.23 -29.90 30.40
C LEU A 967 -11.70 -29.70 30.79
N THR A 968 -12.04 -28.49 31.25
CA THR A 968 -13.44 -28.07 31.47
C THR A 968 -14.06 -27.68 30.15
N LEU A 969 -15.24 -28.23 29.89
CA LEU A 969 -15.80 -28.37 28.56
C LEU A 969 -16.29 -27.09 27.87
N SER A 970 -16.86 -26.18 28.64
CA SER A 970 -17.52 -24.96 28.11
C SER A 970 -16.53 -23.84 27.75
N GLN A 971 -15.33 -23.85 28.33
CA GLN A 971 -14.24 -22.91 28.04
C GLN A 971 -12.89 -23.63 28.25
N PRO A 972 -12.49 -24.49 27.30
CA PRO A 972 -11.24 -25.23 27.43
C PRO A 972 -10.08 -24.21 27.54
N THR A 973 -9.26 -24.36 28.58
CA THR A 973 -7.96 -23.71 28.68
C THR A 973 -6.89 -24.66 28.14
N ASP A 974 -5.61 -24.27 28.10
CA ASP A 974 -4.55 -25.26 27.87
C ASP A 974 -4.66 -26.38 28.89
N GLY A 975 -4.78 -27.62 28.39
CA GLY A 975 -5.10 -28.78 29.22
C GLY A 975 -3.97 -29.19 30.15
N GLN A 976 -4.32 -29.88 31.24
CA GLN A 976 -3.31 -30.52 32.08
C GLN A 976 -2.83 -31.79 31.37
N TYR A 977 -1.52 -31.96 31.27
CA TYR A 977 -0.94 -33.18 30.72
C TYR A 977 -0.59 -34.14 31.85
N VAL A 978 -0.93 -35.42 31.69
CA VAL A 978 -0.42 -36.49 32.55
C VAL A 978 0.54 -37.39 31.77
N SER A 979 1.48 -37.98 32.50
CA SER A 979 2.28 -39.08 31.99
C SER A 979 1.35 -40.26 31.70
N SER A 980 1.42 -40.76 30.46
CA SER A 980 1.09 -42.14 30.06
C SER A 980 -0.39 -42.57 29.91
N LEU A 981 -0.59 -43.53 29.01
CA LEU A 981 -1.85 -44.18 28.63
C LEU A 981 -2.44 -44.97 29.80
N ARG A 982 -3.57 -44.52 30.34
CA ARG A 982 -4.27 -45.25 31.42
C ARG A 982 -5.07 -46.45 30.93
N ARG A 983 -5.51 -46.44 29.67
CA ARG A 983 -6.41 -47.46 29.12
C ARG A 983 -5.99 -47.95 27.74
N ASP A 984 -6.28 -49.22 27.46
CA ASP A 984 -6.20 -49.84 26.13
C ASP A 984 -7.42 -49.47 25.27
N LEU A 985 -7.47 -49.92 24.01
CA LEU A 985 -8.61 -49.64 23.12
C LEU A 985 -9.92 -50.30 23.59
N GLY A 986 -9.84 -51.35 24.41
CA GLY A 986 -10.98 -51.98 25.08
C GLY A 986 -11.52 -51.19 26.29
N GLY A 987 -10.85 -50.11 26.70
CA GLY A 987 -11.19 -49.29 27.86
C GLY A 987 -10.73 -49.88 29.21
N ARG A 988 -9.88 -50.91 29.20
CA ARG A 988 -9.27 -51.54 30.39
C ARG A 988 -7.91 -50.95 30.69
N ALA A 989 -7.32 -51.26 31.85
CA ALA A 989 -5.97 -50.78 32.19
C ALA A 989 -4.94 -51.24 31.13
N ARG A 990 -4.04 -50.34 30.73
CA ARG A 990 -3.05 -50.58 29.66
C ARG A 990 -1.83 -51.39 30.10
N ILE A 991 -1.66 -51.58 31.41
CA ILE A 991 -0.67 -52.48 32.01
C ILE A 991 -1.43 -53.23 33.10
N TYR A 992 -1.57 -54.54 32.95
CA TYR A 992 -2.30 -55.39 33.90
C TYR A 992 -1.37 -56.29 34.74
N ASP A 993 -0.51 -57.10 34.10
CA ASP A 993 0.40 -58.06 34.75
C ASP A 993 1.87 -57.59 34.68
N ASP A 994 2.13 -56.35 35.12
CA ASP A 994 3.44 -55.70 35.15
C ASP A 994 4.13 -55.42 33.80
N VAL A 995 3.74 -56.03 32.68
CA VAL A 995 4.27 -55.72 31.34
C VAL A 995 3.12 -55.46 30.37
N VAL A 996 3.21 -54.42 29.54
CA VAL A 996 2.22 -54.12 28.52
C VAL A 996 2.22 -55.17 27.41
N ASP A 997 1.04 -55.48 26.89
CA ASP A 997 0.89 -56.29 25.71
C ASP A 997 1.27 -55.54 24.45
N GLN A 998 1.70 -56.29 23.43
CA GLN A 998 1.82 -55.74 22.09
C GLN A 998 0.43 -55.57 21.47
N GLY A 999 0.21 -54.50 20.71
CA GLY A 999 -1.05 -54.24 19.99
C GLY A 999 -1.94 -53.18 20.64
N ALA A 1000 -3.15 -53.01 20.08
CA ALA A 1000 -4.14 -52.03 20.55
C ALA A 1000 -4.87 -52.44 21.84
N TYR A 1001 -4.78 -53.72 22.22
CA TYR A 1001 -5.53 -54.30 23.35
C TYR A 1001 -4.58 -54.88 24.39
N GLU A 1002 -4.99 -54.81 25.65
CA GLU A 1002 -4.36 -55.51 26.77
C GLU A 1002 -5.20 -56.77 27.09
N TYR A 1003 -4.54 -57.89 27.32
CA TYR A 1003 -5.11 -59.12 27.83
C TYR A 1003 -5.36 -58.99 29.33
N HIS A 1004 -6.57 -59.38 29.74
CA HIS A 1004 -6.97 -59.42 31.14
C HIS A 1004 -7.49 -60.84 31.43
N PRO A 1005 -6.81 -61.66 32.24
CA PRO A 1005 -7.29 -62.98 32.63
C PRO A 1005 -8.58 -62.86 33.46
N ASN A 1006 -9.65 -63.45 32.92
CA ASN A 1006 -11.01 -63.55 33.45
C ASN A 1006 -11.97 -62.37 33.21
N GLN A 1007 -13.05 -62.67 32.49
CA GLN A 1007 -14.27 -61.85 32.33
C GLN A 1007 -15.13 -61.86 33.62
N GLY A 1008 -14.56 -61.49 34.76
CA GLY A 1008 -15.29 -61.32 36.00
C GLY A 1008 -14.68 -60.16 36.78
N THR A 1009 -15.51 -59.20 37.15
CA THR A 1009 -15.17 -57.96 37.85
C THR A 1009 -14.15 -58.19 38.97
N ILE A 1010 -12.87 -57.88 38.75
CA ILE A 1010 -11.89 -57.80 39.83
C ILE A 1010 -12.18 -56.51 40.57
N HIS A 1011 -12.77 -56.65 41.76
CA HIS A 1011 -12.72 -55.59 42.73
C HIS A 1011 -11.30 -55.53 43.28
N LEU A 1012 -10.43 -54.75 42.64
CA LEU A 1012 -9.13 -54.39 43.22
C LEU A 1012 -9.43 -53.90 44.64
N VAL A 1013 -8.81 -54.47 45.68
CA VAL A 1013 -9.02 -54.03 47.06
C VAL A 1013 -7.73 -53.44 47.61
N HIS A 1014 -7.83 -52.32 48.30
CA HIS A 1014 -6.72 -51.67 49.00
C HIS A 1014 -6.82 -51.93 50.49
N SER A 1015 -5.69 -52.14 51.15
CA SER A 1015 -5.66 -52.27 52.60
C SER A 1015 -5.82 -50.91 53.28
N VAL A 1016 -6.56 -50.91 54.39
CA VAL A 1016 -6.68 -49.77 55.31
C VAL A 1016 -6.25 -50.25 56.68
N GLU A 1017 -5.04 -49.87 57.08
CA GLU A 1017 -4.45 -50.20 58.36
C GLU A 1017 -4.87 -49.15 59.40
N ILE A 1018 -5.66 -49.57 60.39
CA ILE A 1018 -6.10 -48.73 61.51
C ILE A 1018 -5.25 -49.06 62.74
N GLY A 1019 -4.51 -48.06 63.23
CA GLY A 1019 -3.65 -48.19 64.41
C GLY A 1019 -4.43 -48.16 65.72
N ARG A 1020 -3.70 -48.30 66.83
CA ARG A 1020 -4.23 -48.05 68.18
C ARG A 1020 -4.00 -46.58 68.54
N TYR A 1021 -5.06 -45.87 68.93
CA TYR A 1021 -4.96 -44.46 69.30
C TYR A 1021 -5.44 -44.27 70.75
N PRO A 1022 -4.63 -43.67 71.65
CA PRO A 1022 -5.06 -43.37 73.01
C PRO A 1022 -6.28 -42.44 73.02
N HIS A 1023 -7.22 -42.71 73.92
CA HIS A 1023 -8.40 -41.86 74.17
C HIS A 1023 -9.40 -41.74 73.01
N VAL A 1024 -9.32 -42.62 72.00
CA VAL A 1024 -10.27 -42.69 70.88
C VAL A 1024 -10.56 -44.14 70.52
N THR A 1025 -11.85 -44.49 70.48
CA THR A 1025 -12.31 -45.78 69.97
C THR A 1025 -12.68 -45.66 68.49
N THR A 1026 -12.27 -46.63 67.66
CA THR A 1026 -12.57 -46.64 66.21
C THR A 1026 -13.59 -47.71 65.83
N SER A 1027 -14.42 -47.42 64.82
CA SER A 1027 -15.28 -48.41 64.14
C SER A 1027 -15.20 -48.22 62.62
N PRO A 1028 -14.66 -49.18 61.84
CA PRO A 1028 -14.09 -50.46 62.27
C PRO A 1028 -12.93 -50.34 63.28
N GLY A 1029 -12.76 -51.35 64.15
CA GLY A 1029 -11.76 -51.36 65.22
C GLY A 1029 -10.31 -51.45 64.71
N GLN A 1030 -9.33 -51.40 65.63
CA GLN A 1030 -7.91 -51.57 65.31
C GLN A 1030 -7.66 -52.83 64.46
N GLY A 1031 -6.83 -52.72 63.42
CA GLY A 1031 -6.44 -53.84 62.57
C GLY A 1031 -6.35 -53.49 61.09
N LEU A 1032 -6.12 -54.53 60.27
CA LEU A 1032 -6.07 -54.42 58.82
C LEU A 1032 -7.46 -54.65 58.22
N HIS A 1033 -7.95 -53.68 57.48
CA HIS A 1033 -9.23 -53.74 56.77
C HIS A 1033 -9.00 -53.64 55.26
N TYR A 1034 -10.02 -53.95 54.46
CA TYR A 1034 -9.94 -53.89 53.00
C TYR A 1034 -11.12 -53.12 52.41
N VAL A 1035 -10.85 -52.28 51.43
CA VAL A 1035 -11.87 -51.52 50.67
C VAL A 1035 -11.68 -51.73 49.19
N ARG A 1036 -12.78 -51.87 48.45
CA ARG A 1036 -12.72 -51.93 46.98
C ARG A 1036 -12.15 -50.62 46.43
N SER A 1037 -11.34 -50.72 45.39
CA SER A 1037 -10.69 -49.62 44.72
C SER A 1037 -11.73 -48.66 44.18
N GLN A 1038 -11.44 -47.37 44.32
CA GLN A 1038 -12.33 -46.24 44.04
C GLN A 1038 -13.60 -46.19 44.91
N SER A 1039 -13.83 -47.13 45.83
CA SER A 1039 -14.93 -47.08 46.78
C SER A 1039 -14.56 -46.24 48.01
N THR A 1040 -15.56 -45.91 48.82
CA THR A 1040 -15.36 -45.15 50.06
C THR A 1040 -15.18 -46.08 51.24
N PHE A 1041 -14.10 -45.93 51.99
CA PHE A 1041 -13.95 -46.55 53.32
C PHE A 1041 -14.38 -45.53 54.38
N THR A 1042 -15.23 -45.95 55.33
CA THR A 1042 -15.76 -45.07 56.38
C THR A 1042 -15.24 -45.51 57.74
N LEU A 1043 -14.67 -44.56 58.48
CA LEU A 1043 -14.12 -44.76 59.81
C LEU A 1043 -14.81 -43.82 60.80
N LEU A 1044 -15.52 -44.37 61.78
CA LEU A 1044 -16.10 -43.61 62.88
C LEU A 1044 -15.12 -43.57 64.07
N LEU A 1045 -14.91 -42.39 64.62
CA LEU A 1045 -14.02 -42.11 65.75
C LEU A 1045 -14.84 -41.57 66.92
N THR A 1046 -14.75 -42.21 68.08
CA THR A 1046 -15.46 -41.85 69.31
C THR A 1046 -14.46 -41.50 70.41
N PRO A 1047 -14.42 -40.27 70.92
CA PRO A 1047 -13.49 -39.92 72.00
C PRO A 1047 -13.88 -40.62 73.32
N GLU A 1048 -12.89 -40.98 74.11
CA GLU A 1048 -13.10 -41.38 75.52
C GLU A 1048 -13.55 -40.17 76.35
N SER A 1049 -14.28 -40.42 77.44
CA SER A 1049 -14.74 -39.38 78.37
C SER A 1049 -13.56 -38.52 78.85
N GLY A 1050 -13.68 -37.19 78.72
CA GLY A 1050 -12.61 -36.24 79.06
C GLY A 1050 -11.72 -35.81 77.89
N TYR A 1051 -11.97 -36.29 76.66
CA TYR A 1051 -11.25 -35.91 75.44
C TYR A 1051 -12.19 -35.40 74.33
N THR A 1052 -11.68 -34.55 73.45
CA THR A 1052 -12.36 -34.00 72.26
C THR A 1052 -11.56 -34.30 71.00
N LEU A 1053 -12.30 -34.47 69.90
CA LEU A 1053 -11.78 -34.61 68.54
C LEU A 1053 -11.86 -33.29 67.75
N GLU A 1054 -12.16 -32.14 68.36
CA GLU A 1054 -12.30 -30.86 67.66
C GLU A 1054 -11.03 -30.45 66.89
N GLY A 1055 -9.85 -30.78 67.41
CA GLY A 1055 -8.55 -30.55 66.76
C GLY A 1055 -8.04 -31.71 65.90
N LEU A 1056 -8.86 -32.73 65.65
CA LEU A 1056 -8.42 -33.98 65.02
C LEU A 1056 -7.84 -33.75 63.62
N LYS A 1057 -6.67 -34.34 63.39
CA LYS A 1057 -6.04 -34.50 62.08
C LYS A 1057 -5.85 -35.96 61.78
N VAL A 1058 -6.25 -36.35 60.58
CA VAL A 1058 -6.09 -37.69 60.03
C VAL A 1058 -5.08 -37.60 58.89
N THR A 1059 -4.14 -38.55 58.83
CA THR A 1059 -3.24 -38.75 57.68
C THR A 1059 -3.18 -40.22 57.34
N THR A 1060 -2.89 -40.56 56.10
CA THR A 1060 -2.91 -41.94 55.61
C THR A 1060 -1.58 -42.37 54.96
N GLY A 1061 -0.69 -41.42 54.68
CA GLY A 1061 0.52 -41.65 53.90
C GLY A 1061 0.28 -41.74 52.39
N ALA A 1062 -0.98 -41.68 51.94
CA ALA A 1062 -1.34 -41.62 50.54
C ALA A 1062 -1.64 -40.16 50.15
N LYS A 1063 -0.89 -39.62 49.19
CA LYS A 1063 -1.09 -38.24 48.69
C LYS A 1063 -2.51 -38.00 48.18
N SER A 1064 -3.13 -39.04 47.61
CA SER A 1064 -4.52 -39.00 47.12
C SER A 1064 -5.51 -38.62 48.24
N GLN A 1065 -5.33 -39.14 49.45
CA GLN A 1065 -6.17 -38.81 50.60
C GLN A 1065 -5.72 -37.54 51.32
N ASP A 1066 -4.40 -37.36 51.49
CA ASP A 1066 -3.83 -36.35 52.39
C ASP A 1066 -3.67 -34.96 51.71
N GLU A 1067 -3.48 -34.89 50.39
CA GLU A 1067 -3.20 -33.64 49.65
C GLU A 1067 -4.28 -33.31 48.60
N LEU A 1068 -4.92 -34.32 47.98
CA LEU A 1068 -5.85 -34.14 46.86
C LEU A 1068 -7.34 -34.10 47.27
N GLY A 1069 -7.65 -34.06 48.56
CA GLY A 1069 -9.01 -33.81 49.08
C GLY A 1069 -9.99 -35.00 49.02
N PHE A 1070 -9.49 -36.22 48.84
CA PHE A 1070 -10.35 -37.42 48.81
C PHE A 1070 -10.83 -37.85 50.19
N MET A 1071 -10.13 -37.44 51.24
CA MET A 1071 -10.56 -37.62 52.63
C MET A 1071 -11.51 -36.50 53.06
N LYS A 1072 -12.65 -36.86 53.66
CA LYS A 1072 -13.62 -35.91 54.24
C LYS A 1072 -13.90 -36.26 55.69
N LEU A 1073 -13.68 -35.31 56.60
CA LEU A 1073 -14.03 -35.43 58.01
C LEU A 1073 -15.37 -34.73 58.28
N THR A 1074 -16.24 -35.37 59.06
CA THR A 1074 -17.52 -34.82 59.50
C THR A 1074 -17.59 -34.92 61.02
N HIS A 1075 -17.65 -33.77 61.69
CA HIS A 1075 -17.82 -33.70 63.15
C HIS A 1075 -19.31 -33.72 63.48
N HIS A 1076 -19.70 -34.58 64.42
CA HIS A 1076 -21.08 -34.71 64.87
C HIS A 1076 -21.29 -33.98 66.20
N ALA A 1077 -22.54 -33.62 66.49
CA ALA A 1077 -22.90 -32.86 67.69
C ALA A 1077 -22.63 -33.62 69.00
N ASP A 1078 -22.49 -34.94 68.95
CA ASP A 1078 -22.17 -35.81 70.09
C ASP A 1078 -20.65 -35.93 70.37
N GLY A 1079 -19.81 -35.21 69.62
CA GLY A 1079 -18.36 -35.22 69.77
C GLY A 1079 -17.64 -36.32 68.97
N THR A 1080 -18.37 -37.18 68.26
CA THR A 1080 -17.79 -38.19 67.36
C THR A 1080 -17.39 -37.58 66.00
N VAL A 1081 -16.46 -38.24 65.30
CA VAL A 1081 -16.03 -37.82 63.94
C VAL A 1081 -16.12 -39.00 62.98
N THR A 1082 -16.79 -38.79 61.85
CA THR A 1082 -16.76 -39.73 60.72
C THR A 1082 -15.75 -39.28 59.67
N VAL A 1083 -14.84 -40.17 59.31
CA VAL A 1083 -13.85 -39.97 58.25
C VAL A 1083 -14.25 -40.83 57.05
N HIS A 1084 -14.52 -40.19 55.91
CA HIS A 1084 -14.71 -40.86 54.63
C HIS A 1084 -13.44 -40.76 53.79
N PHE A 1085 -12.75 -41.88 53.59
CA PHE A 1085 -11.70 -42.00 52.60
C PHE A 1085 -12.36 -42.33 51.27
N ARG A 1086 -12.64 -41.32 50.43
CA ARG A 1086 -13.31 -41.52 49.14
C ARG A 1086 -12.29 -41.98 48.11
N HIS A 1087 -12.75 -42.71 47.11
CA HIS A 1087 -11.93 -43.13 45.97
C HIS A 1087 -10.57 -43.74 46.38
N VAL A 1088 -10.58 -44.72 47.29
CA VAL A 1088 -9.33 -45.33 47.76
C VAL A 1088 -8.67 -46.06 46.58
N ILE A 1089 -7.48 -45.61 46.19
CA ILE A 1089 -6.70 -46.14 45.06
C ILE A 1089 -5.28 -46.57 45.46
N ASP A 1090 -4.91 -46.33 46.72
CA ASP A 1090 -3.63 -46.68 47.35
C ASP A 1090 -3.89 -47.36 48.72
N PRO A 1091 -3.00 -48.22 49.23
CA PRO A 1091 -3.03 -48.67 50.62
C PRO A 1091 -2.96 -47.51 51.61
N LEU A 1092 -3.84 -47.50 52.61
CA LEU A 1092 -3.93 -46.43 53.61
C LEU A 1092 -3.38 -46.88 54.96
N LYS A 1093 -2.50 -46.09 55.56
CA LYS A 1093 -2.04 -46.26 56.94
C LYS A 1093 -2.57 -45.12 57.80
N VAL A 1094 -3.74 -45.31 58.38
CA VAL A 1094 -4.42 -44.26 59.14
C VAL A 1094 -3.56 -43.88 60.35
N LYS A 1095 -3.38 -42.58 60.56
CA LYS A 1095 -2.74 -42.00 61.74
C LYS A 1095 -3.58 -40.84 62.23
N LEU A 1096 -3.85 -40.80 63.53
CA LEU A 1096 -4.61 -39.73 64.18
C LEU A 1096 -3.67 -38.86 65.01
N SER A 1097 -3.92 -37.56 65.01
CA SER A 1097 -3.31 -36.58 65.91
C SER A 1097 -4.33 -35.49 66.27
N GLY A 1098 -4.10 -34.69 67.31
CA GLY A 1098 -5.02 -33.62 67.70
C GLY A 1098 -6.21 -34.06 68.58
N VAL A 1099 -6.20 -35.30 69.07
CA VAL A 1099 -7.05 -35.73 70.19
C VAL A 1099 -6.59 -34.99 71.45
N SER A 1100 -7.45 -34.15 72.00
CA SER A 1100 -7.07 -33.23 73.09
C SER A 1100 -7.99 -33.43 74.29
N PRO A 1101 -7.51 -33.34 75.54
CA PRO A 1101 -8.40 -33.34 76.69
C PRO A 1101 -9.37 -32.15 76.62
N VAL A 1102 -10.65 -32.35 76.93
CA VAL A 1102 -11.58 -31.23 77.07
C VAL A 1102 -11.23 -30.48 78.34
N SER A 1103 -11.03 -29.16 78.19
CA SER A 1103 -10.73 -28.23 79.28
C SER A 1103 -11.72 -28.41 80.42
N ASN A 1104 -11.28 -29.06 81.50
CA ASN A 1104 -11.67 -28.85 82.90
C ASN A 1104 -10.69 -29.52 83.90
N VAL A 1105 -9.42 -29.71 83.53
CA VAL A 1105 -8.39 -30.09 84.52
C VAL A 1105 -7.11 -29.31 84.23
N SER A 1106 -6.66 -28.52 85.20
CA SER A 1106 -5.54 -27.59 85.09
C SER A 1106 -4.20 -28.30 84.83
N VAL A 1107 -3.36 -27.72 83.98
CA VAL A 1107 -1.93 -28.02 83.94
C VAL A 1107 -1.17 -26.72 84.18
N GLU A 1108 -0.58 -26.58 85.36
CA GLU A 1108 0.24 -25.44 85.75
C GLU A 1108 1.54 -25.41 84.93
N GLN A 1109 1.75 -24.36 84.15
CA GLN A 1109 3.10 -23.90 83.81
C GLN A 1109 3.25 -22.43 84.18
N ALA A 1110 4.34 -22.14 84.89
CA ALA A 1110 4.42 -21.01 85.81
C ALA A 1110 4.91 -19.69 85.15
N ASP A 1111 5.56 -19.72 83.98
CA ASP A 1111 5.99 -18.51 83.25
C ASP A 1111 5.62 -18.58 81.76
N GLU A 1112 4.95 -17.56 81.24
CA GLU A 1112 4.42 -17.52 79.88
C GLU A 1112 4.64 -16.17 79.17
N VAL A 1113 4.78 -16.22 77.85
CA VAL A 1113 4.83 -15.02 76.99
C VAL A 1113 4.00 -15.29 75.73
N TRP A 1114 3.06 -14.41 75.43
CA TRP A 1114 2.25 -14.48 74.21
C TRP A 1114 1.91 -13.08 73.70
N SER A 1115 1.31 -12.98 72.53
CA SER A 1115 0.85 -11.70 71.99
C SER A 1115 -0.58 -11.80 71.47
N SER A 1116 -1.35 -10.74 71.68
CA SER A 1116 -2.71 -10.62 71.16
C SER A 1116 -3.08 -9.14 71.00
N ASN A 1117 -3.82 -8.80 69.94
CA ASN A 1117 -4.33 -7.45 69.66
C ASN A 1117 -3.26 -6.33 69.71
N GLY A 1118 -2.08 -6.54 69.11
CA GLY A 1118 -1.01 -5.55 69.09
C GLY A 1118 -0.27 -5.35 70.43
N LEU A 1119 -0.52 -6.21 71.42
CA LEU A 1119 0.12 -6.19 72.74
C LEU A 1119 0.90 -7.48 72.97
N LEU A 1120 2.04 -7.36 73.65
CA LEU A 1120 2.84 -8.46 74.16
C LEU A 1120 2.51 -8.68 75.64
N TYR A 1121 2.09 -9.87 76.02
CA TYR A 1121 1.82 -10.26 77.40
C TYR A 1121 2.95 -11.11 77.94
N VAL A 1122 3.38 -10.81 79.16
CA VAL A 1122 4.37 -11.58 79.91
C VAL A 1122 3.79 -11.90 81.27
N ARG A 1123 3.79 -13.17 81.64
CA ARG A 1123 3.45 -13.65 82.99
C ARG A 1123 4.63 -14.40 83.58
N THR A 1124 5.03 -14.04 84.80
CA THR A 1124 6.05 -14.75 85.57
C THR A 1124 5.52 -15.12 86.95
N SER A 1125 5.67 -16.39 87.34
CA SER A 1125 5.28 -16.95 88.63
C SER A 1125 6.14 -16.52 89.80
N ALA A 1126 7.37 -16.05 89.54
CA ALA A 1126 8.30 -15.55 90.55
C ALA A 1126 9.07 -14.32 90.03
N PRO A 1127 9.61 -13.45 90.93
CA PRO A 1127 10.30 -12.22 90.53
C PRO A 1127 11.49 -12.49 89.60
N LYS A 1128 11.43 -12.02 88.35
CA LYS A 1128 12.45 -12.22 87.32
C LYS A 1128 12.70 -10.96 86.50
N ASP A 1129 13.94 -10.78 86.08
CA ASP A 1129 14.30 -9.72 85.12
C ASP A 1129 13.75 -10.05 83.73
N VAL A 1130 12.73 -9.33 83.28
CA VAL A 1130 12.17 -9.46 81.92
C VAL A 1130 12.79 -8.40 81.02
N ARG A 1131 13.37 -8.83 79.88
CA ARG A 1131 13.97 -7.94 78.87
C ARG A 1131 13.38 -8.25 77.50
N VAL A 1132 12.88 -7.24 76.79
CA VAL A 1132 12.30 -7.38 75.45
C VAL A 1132 13.20 -6.68 74.44
N TYR A 1133 13.64 -7.41 73.42
CA TYR A 1133 14.51 -6.92 72.36
C TYR A 1133 13.80 -6.93 71.01
N SER A 1134 14.17 -6.01 70.11
CA SER A 1134 13.87 -6.12 68.69
C SER A 1134 14.62 -7.32 68.07
N LEU A 1135 14.20 -7.76 66.88
CA LEU A 1135 14.90 -8.83 66.15
C LEU A 1135 16.36 -8.48 65.81
N THR A 1136 16.70 -7.19 65.70
CA THR A 1136 18.07 -6.70 65.46
C THR A 1136 18.92 -6.60 66.74
N GLY A 1137 18.37 -6.98 67.90
CA GLY A 1137 19.10 -7.06 69.17
C GLY A 1137 19.05 -5.79 70.04
N GLN A 1138 18.26 -4.78 69.68
CA GLN A 1138 18.10 -3.57 70.48
C GLN A 1138 17.14 -3.82 71.66
N LEU A 1139 17.53 -3.47 72.89
CA LEU A 1139 16.66 -3.59 74.07
C LEU A 1139 15.57 -2.49 74.03
N LEU A 1140 14.30 -2.90 74.06
CA LEU A 1140 13.14 -2.02 73.97
C LEU A 1140 12.46 -1.80 75.33
N HIS A 1141 12.33 -2.86 76.14
CA HIS A 1141 11.76 -2.76 77.49
C HIS A 1141 12.50 -3.66 78.47
N ARG A 1142 12.60 -3.22 79.72
CA ARG A 1142 13.12 -4.02 80.83
C ARG A 1142 12.27 -3.83 82.07
N LEU A 1143 11.91 -4.94 82.72
CA LEU A 1143 11.23 -4.99 84.01
C LEU A 1143 12.12 -5.80 84.95
N GLU A 1144 12.71 -5.14 85.94
CA GLU A 1144 13.60 -5.82 86.90
C GLU A 1144 12.77 -6.46 88.03
N GLY A 1145 13.11 -7.70 88.40
CA GLY A 1145 12.46 -8.44 89.48
C GLY A 1145 10.93 -8.59 89.35
N PHE A 1146 10.40 -8.74 88.13
CA PHE A 1146 8.96 -8.76 87.87
C PHE A 1146 8.32 -10.13 88.13
N SER A 1147 7.22 -10.16 88.90
CA SER A 1147 6.31 -11.31 89.09
C SER A 1147 4.85 -10.89 88.90
N GLY A 1148 4.04 -11.73 88.28
CA GLY A 1148 2.67 -11.45 87.88
C GLY A 1148 2.53 -11.34 86.36
N GLU A 1149 1.41 -10.80 85.87
CA GLU A 1149 1.15 -10.61 84.45
C GLU A 1149 1.17 -9.13 84.06
N ARG A 1150 1.78 -8.82 82.92
CA ARG A 1150 1.77 -7.48 82.35
C ARG A 1150 1.73 -7.51 80.82
N SER A 1151 0.96 -6.57 80.25
CA SER A 1151 0.97 -6.29 78.82
C SER A 1151 1.86 -5.08 78.49
N LEU A 1152 2.63 -5.19 77.41
CA LEU A 1152 3.46 -4.14 76.83
C LEU A 1152 2.98 -3.85 75.40
N ARG A 1153 2.80 -2.57 75.07
CA ARG A 1153 2.40 -2.18 73.71
C ARG A 1153 3.62 -2.02 72.83
N LEU A 1154 3.65 -2.76 71.73
CA LEU A 1154 4.74 -2.78 70.76
C LEU A 1154 4.18 -2.64 69.35
N SER A 1155 4.98 -2.11 68.44
CA SER A 1155 4.65 -2.08 67.01
C SER A 1155 4.55 -3.52 66.44
N ARG A 1156 3.89 -3.66 65.29
CA ARG A 1156 3.81 -4.97 64.61
C ARG A 1156 5.22 -5.42 64.23
N GLY A 1157 5.61 -6.61 64.67
CA GLY A 1157 6.98 -7.09 64.48
C GLY A 1157 7.30 -8.35 65.29
N VAL A 1158 8.53 -8.83 65.10
CA VAL A 1158 9.07 -10.01 65.78
C VAL A 1158 10.02 -9.55 66.89
N TYR A 1159 9.80 -10.04 68.11
CA TYR A 1159 10.55 -9.65 69.30
C TYR A 1159 11.11 -10.86 70.01
N ILE A 1160 12.24 -10.63 70.71
CA ILE A 1160 12.90 -11.63 71.56
C ILE A 1160 12.70 -11.21 73.01
N VAL A 1161 11.97 -12.00 73.79
CA VAL A 1161 11.69 -11.75 75.20
C VAL A 1161 12.52 -12.71 76.04
N LYS A 1162 13.32 -12.15 76.93
CA LYS A 1162 14.17 -12.89 77.85
C LYS A 1162 13.61 -12.75 79.27
N LEU A 1163 13.28 -13.87 79.92
CA LEU A 1163 12.82 -13.95 81.31
C LEU A 1163 13.96 -14.52 82.15
N GLY A 1164 14.56 -13.70 83.01
CA GLY A 1164 15.74 -14.06 83.78
C GLY A 1164 16.99 -14.28 82.90
N THR A 1165 17.88 -15.17 83.32
CA THR A 1165 19.15 -15.44 82.63
C THR A 1165 19.03 -16.46 81.50
N ASP A 1166 18.08 -17.40 81.62
CA ASP A 1166 18.13 -18.65 80.85
C ASP A 1166 16.95 -18.84 79.88
N THR A 1167 15.83 -18.12 80.07
CA THR A 1167 14.64 -18.33 79.25
C THR A 1167 14.50 -17.25 78.20
N VAL A 1168 14.58 -17.65 76.93
CA VAL A 1168 14.37 -16.76 75.76
C VAL A 1168 13.19 -17.27 74.94
N ARG A 1169 12.31 -16.36 74.52
CA ARG A 1169 11.12 -16.64 73.71
C ARG A 1169 11.03 -15.66 72.56
N LYS A 1170 10.77 -16.17 71.36
CA LYS A 1170 10.49 -15.37 70.17
C LYS A 1170 8.98 -15.22 70.01
N VAL A 1171 8.49 -13.99 69.96
CA VAL A 1171 7.06 -13.69 69.88
C VAL A 1171 6.77 -12.71 68.74
N VAL A 1172 5.70 -12.96 68.00
CA VAL A 1172 5.30 -12.15 66.84
C VAL A 1172 4.06 -11.34 67.19
N VAL A 1173 4.24 -10.04 67.42
CA VAL A 1173 3.12 -9.12 67.66
C VAL A 1173 2.52 -8.76 66.30
N ARG A 1174 1.31 -9.25 66.06
CA ARG A 1174 0.55 -9.07 64.82
C ARG A 1174 -0.41 -7.90 64.86
#